data_AF-A0A964PWR3-F1
#
_entry.id   AF-A0A964PWR3-F1
#
_cell.length_a   1.000
_cell.length_b   1.000
_cell.length_c   1.000
_cell.angle_alpha   90.00
_cell.angle_beta   90.00
_cell.angle_gamma   90.00
#
_symmetry.space_group_name_H-M   'P 1'
#
loop_
_entity.id
_entity.type
_entity.pdbx_description
1 polymer ?
#
loop_
_entity_poly.entity_id
_entity_poly.type
_entity_poly.pdbx_seq_one_letter_code
_entity_poly.pdbx_strand_id
1 'polypeptide(L)'
;MSARSKKQEAEAPPRVDLPRRVLKFGGTSVTGASRVDVIARVVRDRMERTLPVVVVSAMSGVTETLRRASELATRGEAADLLREVESRHRQAVADITGNRPEVAEAVERLLAEGARLMQGIELVGECSPRTLDHVLSLGERLSMYLIAGGLNARGVPARAVDASEVVVTDDRYVEAEVDFPATEERALAALAPDGTVPVVTGFLGATKNGDRTTLGKGGSDYSAAVIGWALRADEVEIWTDVPGVMTADPRVVPDARPLRHLGFNEVLELSHWGAKVVHPKTVRPCRDRGIPLSIRNTLSPDDPGTLVTPRAPASTMGPIRGIASIDKVGLLQLNGVGHGTESITSRFVNALDQARSTVLLLSQGCSERSVCVALTPQSVRPALRAVEKAFELERRVGLMDDPTVEEECSIVAVVGEGMKDQPGIAGKVFGVLGEKGISIRAIAQGSSELNISFVVRREDANDAVRAIHAAFFPPEGRPATATAAATPQPQVASPRSGPLDVVELATQLIAIPSLSGHEHAVSDFVIDLLSARGWDVRTQPVSAGRVNVWATRGTGEVTLSTHLDTVPHFFPPRRDAGKLFGRGACDAKGIAAAMICTAQRLVDEGEERVDLLFVVGEELRSDGARAAASLPATSRWLVNGEPTESKLVSASKGSLRLVVRTHGQEAHSAYPELGRSAVEAMVALLADLQRLRLPSDRALGDTTVNVGTIRGGSAANVFAGECEVEAMIRLVGDADEVKRIITKEVGDRADLEWGSHIPTQRFHVIDGFETTTVAYTSDVPILAAWGTPLMFGPGSIHHAHTGEEHVSLQELTSAVGAYEKIVRAVLAS
;
A
#
# COMPACT_ATOMS: atom_id res chain seq x y z
N MET A 1 35.42 39.32 8.91
CA MET A 1 36.05 38.46 9.94
C MET A 1 34.92 37.85 10.77
N SER A 2 34.22 36.85 10.26
CA SER A 2 34.49 35.39 10.37
C SER A 2 34.58 34.90 11.81
N ALA A 3 33.44 34.43 12.36
CA ALA A 3 33.39 33.42 13.38
C ALA A 3 32.29 32.42 12.99
N ARG A 4 32.71 31.35 12.32
CA ARG A 4 31.90 30.19 11.93
C ARG A 4 31.51 29.40 13.18
N SER A 5 30.21 29.28 13.44
CA SER A 5 29.67 28.15 14.20
C SER A 5 29.58 26.95 13.26
N LYS A 6 30.57 26.04 13.33
CA LYS A 6 30.47 24.72 12.70
C LYS A 6 29.61 23.84 13.60
N LYS A 7 28.38 23.57 13.16
CA LYS A 7 27.57 22.44 13.63
C LYS A 7 28.39 21.16 13.42
N GLN A 8 28.58 20.39 14.48
CA GLN A 8 29.02 19.00 14.41
C GLN A 8 27.95 18.21 13.66
N GLU A 9 28.26 17.78 12.43
CA GLU A 9 27.61 16.63 11.82
C GLU A 9 27.99 15.40 12.65
N ALA A 10 26.99 14.65 13.12
CA ALA A 10 27.20 13.36 13.72
C ALA A 10 27.75 12.42 12.63
N GLU A 11 29.03 12.09 12.71
CA GLU A 11 29.66 11.06 11.89
C GLU A 11 28.93 9.73 12.12
N ALA A 12 28.38 9.16 11.04
CA ALA A 12 27.89 7.80 11.03
C ALA A 12 29.05 6.83 11.39
N PRO A 13 28.80 5.77 12.17
CA PRO A 13 29.85 4.84 12.57
C PRO A 13 30.55 4.21 11.35
N PRO A 14 31.85 3.88 11.46
CA PRO A 14 32.62 3.31 10.36
C PRO A 14 31.99 2.02 9.88
N ARG A 15 31.69 1.95 8.57
CA ARG A 15 31.05 0.79 7.93
C ARG A 15 32.03 -0.38 7.91
N VAL A 16 31.70 -1.44 8.64
CA VAL A 16 32.26 -2.78 8.43
C VAL A 16 31.95 -3.18 6.98
N ASP A 17 32.92 -3.75 6.27
CA ASP A 17 32.83 -4.09 4.84
C ASP A 17 31.97 -5.35 4.63
N LEU A 18 30.70 -5.26 5.03
CA LEU A 18 29.76 -6.37 5.07
C LEU A 18 29.39 -6.85 3.66
N PRO A 19 29.01 -8.13 3.50
CA PRO A 19 28.56 -8.66 2.22
C PRO A 19 27.36 -7.87 1.70
N ARG A 20 27.51 -7.30 0.50
CA ARG A 20 26.49 -6.39 -0.04
C ARG A 20 25.42 -7.07 -0.89
N ARG A 21 25.56 -8.36 -1.19
CA ARG A 21 24.59 -9.11 -2.01
C ARG A 21 24.34 -10.49 -1.45
N VAL A 22 23.08 -10.94 -1.51
CA VAL A 22 22.69 -12.30 -1.16
C VAL A 22 22.14 -12.99 -2.40
N LEU A 23 22.74 -14.11 -2.79
CA LEU A 23 22.42 -14.87 -4.00
C LEU A 23 21.81 -16.21 -3.61
N LYS A 24 20.53 -16.42 -3.90
CA LYS A 24 19.85 -17.67 -3.60
C LYS A 24 19.72 -18.55 -4.83
N PHE A 25 20.07 -19.82 -4.74
CA PHE A 25 19.89 -20.81 -5.82
C PHE A 25 18.87 -21.89 -5.43
N GLY A 26 17.86 -22.10 -6.29
CA GLY A 26 16.83 -23.13 -6.09
C GLY A 26 17.31 -24.57 -6.36
N GLY A 27 16.45 -25.55 -6.04
CA GLY A 27 16.81 -26.97 -6.13
C GLY A 27 17.16 -27.46 -7.55
N THR A 28 16.46 -26.96 -8.56
CA THR A 28 16.78 -27.22 -9.98
C THR A 28 18.10 -26.56 -10.40
N SER A 29 18.45 -25.44 -9.77
CA SER A 29 19.67 -24.67 -10.01
C SER A 29 20.93 -25.25 -9.35
N VAL A 30 20.80 -26.13 -8.35
CA VAL A 30 21.94 -26.76 -7.66
C VAL A 30 22.15 -28.23 -8.06
N THR A 31 21.36 -28.75 -8.99
CA THR A 31 21.43 -30.16 -9.39
C THR A 31 22.36 -30.34 -10.60
N GLY A 32 23.53 -30.94 -10.38
CA GLY A 32 24.47 -31.38 -11.42
C GLY A 32 25.64 -30.43 -11.68
N ALA A 33 26.75 -30.96 -12.22
CA ALA A 33 28.01 -30.25 -12.38
C ALA A 33 27.90 -28.99 -13.27
N SER A 34 27.17 -29.08 -14.39
CA SER A 34 26.97 -27.95 -15.32
C SER A 34 26.24 -26.77 -14.68
N ARG A 35 25.38 -27.02 -13.68
CA ARG A 35 24.72 -25.97 -12.92
C ARG A 35 25.66 -25.28 -11.97
N VAL A 36 26.57 -26.04 -11.34
CA VAL A 36 27.60 -25.47 -10.47
C VAL A 36 28.60 -24.61 -11.26
N ASP A 37 28.87 -24.94 -12.53
CA ASP A 37 29.63 -24.06 -13.42
C ASP A 37 28.97 -22.69 -13.57
N VAL A 38 27.64 -22.66 -13.73
CA VAL A 38 26.86 -21.42 -13.80
C VAL A 38 26.93 -20.65 -12.48
N ILE A 39 26.74 -21.32 -11.34
CA ILE A 39 26.85 -20.70 -10.01
C ILE A 39 28.24 -20.08 -9.84
N ALA A 40 29.31 -20.81 -10.16
CA ALA A 40 30.68 -20.32 -10.06
C ALA A 40 30.95 -19.10 -10.97
N ARG A 41 30.35 -19.08 -12.17
CA ARG A 41 30.42 -17.91 -13.06
C ARG A 41 29.71 -16.69 -12.47
N VAL A 42 28.47 -16.86 -12.01
CA VAL A 42 27.66 -15.80 -11.40
C VAL A 42 28.34 -15.24 -10.16
N VAL A 43 28.83 -16.11 -9.26
CA VAL A 43 29.52 -15.69 -8.03
C VAL A 43 30.79 -14.90 -8.36
N ARG A 44 31.61 -15.35 -9.32
CA ARG A 44 32.81 -14.62 -9.75
C ARG A 44 32.50 -13.22 -10.26
N ASP A 45 31.50 -13.10 -11.13
CA ASP A 45 31.08 -11.80 -11.66
C ASP A 45 30.65 -10.83 -10.55
N ARG A 46 29.97 -11.32 -9.50
CA ARG A 46 29.60 -10.48 -8.35
C ARG A 46 30.77 -10.14 -7.44
N MET A 47 31.73 -11.06 -7.28
CA MET A 47 32.94 -10.85 -6.48
C MET A 47 33.81 -9.71 -7.01
N GLU A 48 33.74 -9.35 -8.29
CA GLU A 48 34.45 -8.17 -8.84
C GLU A 48 34.04 -6.87 -8.16
N ARG A 49 32.81 -6.80 -7.62
CA ARG A 49 32.28 -5.62 -6.94
C ARG A 49 32.33 -5.77 -5.43
N THR A 50 31.80 -6.89 -4.92
CA THR A 50 31.60 -7.14 -3.48
C THR A 50 31.53 -8.63 -3.20
N LEU A 51 32.02 -9.09 -2.04
CA LEU A 51 31.87 -10.48 -1.63
C LEU A 51 30.38 -10.83 -1.39
N PRO A 52 29.79 -11.77 -2.16
CA PRO A 52 28.38 -12.14 -1.97
C PRO A 52 28.21 -13.24 -0.91
N VAL A 53 27.01 -13.36 -0.34
CA VAL A 53 26.57 -14.54 0.40
C VAL A 53 25.75 -15.43 -0.53
N VAL A 54 26.02 -16.73 -0.54
CA VAL A 54 25.28 -17.70 -1.36
C VAL A 54 24.32 -18.47 -0.46
N VAL A 55 23.05 -18.58 -0.82
CA VAL A 55 22.03 -19.38 -0.12
C VAL A 55 21.58 -20.51 -1.03
N VAL A 56 21.55 -21.75 -0.53
CA VAL A 56 21.21 -22.93 -1.37
C VAL A 56 20.04 -23.73 -0.83
N SER A 57 19.15 -24.15 -1.73
CA SER A 57 18.14 -25.17 -1.45
C SER A 57 18.73 -26.58 -1.54
N ALA A 58 18.00 -27.59 -1.04
CA ALA A 58 18.28 -28.98 -1.34
C ALA A 58 18.22 -29.27 -2.86
N MET A 59 18.91 -30.31 -3.31
CA MET A 59 18.79 -30.76 -4.71
C MET A 59 17.34 -31.12 -5.05
N SER A 60 16.93 -30.88 -6.31
CA SER A 60 15.54 -31.02 -6.76
C SER A 60 14.92 -32.36 -6.35
N GLY A 61 13.83 -32.36 -5.57
CA GLY A 61 13.12 -33.56 -5.12
C GLY A 61 13.61 -34.16 -3.79
N VAL A 62 14.79 -33.80 -3.29
CA VAL A 62 15.35 -34.42 -2.06
C VAL A 62 14.51 -34.14 -0.82
N THR A 63 14.07 -32.90 -0.61
CA THR A 63 13.24 -32.54 0.56
C THR A 63 11.92 -33.32 0.59
N GLU A 64 11.30 -33.55 -0.58
CA GLU A 64 10.07 -34.34 -0.69
C GLU A 64 10.32 -35.83 -0.44
N THR A 65 11.42 -36.37 -0.98
CA THR A 65 11.86 -37.74 -0.69
C THR A 65 12.12 -37.94 0.80
N LEU A 66 12.79 -36.98 1.47
CA LEU A 66 13.05 -37.03 2.91
C LEU A 66 11.76 -36.94 3.75
N ARG A 67 10.82 -36.08 3.37
CA ARG A 67 9.49 -36.01 4.00
C ARG A 67 8.77 -37.35 3.91
N ARG A 68 8.66 -37.91 2.70
CA ARG A 68 8.02 -39.20 2.46
C ARG A 68 8.74 -40.34 3.18
N ALA A 69 10.08 -40.31 3.22
CA ALA A 69 10.86 -41.27 3.98
C ALA A 69 10.55 -41.20 5.48
N SER A 70 10.39 -40.00 6.06
CA SER A 70 10.04 -39.87 7.48
C SER A 70 8.64 -40.41 7.81
N GLU A 71 7.69 -40.27 6.88
CA GLU A 71 6.34 -40.84 7.03
C GLU A 71 6.37 -42.37 6.97
N LEU A 72 7.11 -42.94 6.00
CA LEU A 72 7.27 -44.38 5.84
C LEU A 72 8.15 -45.02 6.93
N ALA A 73 9.06 -44.25 7.53
CA ALA A 73 9.94 -44.73 8.60
C ALA A 73 9.13 -45.19 9.83
N THR A 74 7.97 -44.58 10.09
CA THR A 74 7.05 -45.02 11.16
C THR A 74 6.57 -46.47 11.00
N ARG A 75 6.71 -47.04 9.80
CA ARG A 75 6.35 -48.43 9.44
C ARG A 75 7.56 -49.29 9.05
N GLY A 76 8.78 -48.76 9.17
CA GLY A 76 10.01 -49.44 8.74
C GLY A 76 10.20 -49.51 7.21
N GLU A 77 9.49 -48.68 6.44
CA GLU A 77 9.45 -48.74 4.97
C GLU A 77 10.28 -47.63 4.28
N ALA A 78 11.19 -46.97 5.01
CA ALA A 78 11.96 -45.82 4.51
C ALA A 78 13.26 -46.18 3.74
N ALA A 79 13.70 -47.44 3.81
CA ALA A 79 15.04 -47.85 3.37
C ALA A 79 15.33 -47.55 1.89
N ASP A 80 14.34 -47.71 1.00
CA ASP A 80 14.51 -47.48 -0.44
C ASP A 80 14.71 -46.01 -0.76
N LEU A 81 13.90 -45.13 -0.17
CA LEU A 81 13.99 -43.68 -0.36
C LEU A 81 15.28 -43.12 0.24
N LEU A 82 15.73 -43.65 1.38
CA LEU A 82 17.00 -43.24 1.97
C LEU A 82 18.19 -43.65 1.07
N ARG A 83 18.19 -44.88 0.54
CA ARG A 83 19.22 -45.34 -0.43
C ARG A 83 19.24 -44.50 -1.70
N GLU A 84 18.08 -44.06 -2.18
CA GLU A 84 17.98 -43.13 -3.32
C GLU A 84 18.69 -41.80 -3.01
N VAL A 85 18.41 -41.20 -1.85
CA VAL A 85 19.07 -39.95 -1.40
C VAL A 85 20.57 -40.16 -1.26
N GLU A 86 21.02 -41.24 -0.62
CA GLU A 86 22.43 -41.54 -0.45
C GLU A 86 23.17 -41.69 -1.79
N SER A 87 22.65 -42.53 -2.69
CA SER A 87 23.24 -42.80 -4.00
C SER A 87 23.40 -41.52 -4.82
N ARG A 88 22.35 -40.70 -4.84
CA ARG A 88 22.34 -39.43 -5.57
C ARG A 88 23.39 -38.44 -5.05
N HIS A 89 23.57 -38.34 -3.74
CA HIS A 89 24.56 -37.42 -3.16
C HIS A 89 25.99 -37.95 -3.32
N ARG A 90 26.22 -39.27 -3.18
CA ARG A 90 27.53 -39.88 -3.47
C ARG A 90 27.97 -39.64 -4.91
N GLN A 91 27.06 -39.80 -5.86
CA GLN A 91 27.34 -39.48 -7.26
C GLN A 91 27.62 -37.99 -7.45
N ALA A 92 26.85 -37.11 -6.79
CA ALA A 92 27.07 -35.67 -6.86
C ALA A 92 28.43 -35.23 -6.29
N VAL A 93 28.96 -35.90 -5.24
CA VAL A 93 30.33 -35.66 -4.73
C VAL A 93 31.35 -35.89 -5.84
N ALA A 94 31.24 -37.00 -6.57
CA ALA A 94 32.14 -37.32 -7.67
C ALA A 94 32.03 -36.28 -8.80
N ASP A 95 30.81 -36.01 -9.27
CA ASP A 95 30.56 -35.19 -10.45
C ASP A 95 30.86 -33.69 -10.22
N ILE A 96 30.53 -33.17 -9.03
CA ILE A 96 30.60 -31.73 -8.74
C ILE A 96 31.97 -31.32 -8.20
N THR A 97 32.53 -32.14 -7.30
CA THR A 97 33.73 -31.77 -6.51
C THR A 97 35.00 -32.49 -6.95
N GLY A 98 34.89 -33.49 -7.83
CA GLY A 98 36.01 -34.34 -8.21
C GLY A 98 36.50 -35.25 -7.07
N ASN A 99 35.58 -35.71 -6.21
CA ASN A 99 35.87 -36.53 -5.02
C ASN A 99 36.84 -35.88 -4.02
N ARG A 100 36.63 -34.60 -3.71
CA ARG A 100 37.36 -33.94 -2.62
C ARG A 100 37.10 -34.65 -1.29
N PRO A 101 38.14 -35.08 -0.55
CA PRO A 101 37.98 -35.91 0.64
C PRO A 101 37.21 -35.17 1.73
N GLU A 102 37.43 -33.86 1.89
CA GLU A 102 36.72 -33.07 2.90
C GLU A 102 35.19 -33.04 2.68
N VAL A 103 34.74 -33.05 1.42
CA VAL A 103 33.30 -33.05 1.07
C VAL A 103 32.72 -34.44 1.18
N ALA A 104 33.43 -35.46 0.71
CA ALA A 104 33.00 -36.85 0.81
C ALA A 104 32.76 -37.25 2.28
N GLU A 105 33.69 -36.91 3.18
CA GLU A 105 33.55 -37.20 4.61
C GLU A 105 32.36 -36.47 5.23
N ALA A 106 32.16 -35.18 4.90
CA ALA A 106 31.04 -34.41 5.40
C ALA A 106 29.69 -34.96 4.93
N VAL A 107 29.59 -35.36 3.65
CA VAL A 107 28.38 -35.97 3.08
C VAL A 107 28.08 -37.31 3.74
N GLU A 108 29.06 -38.22 3.86
CA GLU A 108 28.84 -39.52 4.51
C GLU A 108 28.42 -39.37 5.98
N ARG A 109 28.98 -38.40 6.71
CA ARG A 109 28.56 -38.10 8.09
C ARG A 109 27.09 -37.68 8.18
N LEU A 110 26.61 -36.85 7.24
CA LEU A 110 25.21 -36.43 7.18
C LEU A 110 24.27 -37.56 6.74
N LEU A 111 24.69 -38.40 5.80
CA LEU A 111 23.93 -39.58 5.38
C LEU A 111 23.76 -40.57 6.55
N ALA A 112 24.83 -40.80 7.31
CA ALA A 112 24.79 -41.63 8.52
C ALA A 112 23.91 -41.01 9.62
N GLU A 113 23.87 -39.67 9.74
CA GLU A 113 22.93 -38.97 10.62
C GLU A 113 21.48 -39.21 10.20
N GLY A 114 21.17 -39.09 8.91
CA GLY A 114 19.85 -39.39 8.35
C GLY A 114 19.40 -40.84 8.61
N ALA A 115 20.30 -41.81 8.42
CA ALA A 115 20.02 -43.21 8.71
C ALA A 115 19.67 -43.43 10.20
N ARG A 116 20.41 -42.80 11.11
CA ARG A 116 20.11 -42.88 12.57
C ARG A 116 18.76 -42.24 12.91
N LEU A 117 18.41 -41.10 12.29
CA LEU A 117 17.12 -40.45 12.50
C LEU A 117 15.97 -41.34 12.03
N MET A 118 16.08 -41.96 10.84
CA MET A 118 15.06 -42.87 10.32
C MET A 118 14.90 -44.10 11.21
N GLN A 119 16.01 -44.68 11.69
CA GLN A 119 15.97 -45.79 12.65
C GLN A 119 15.29 -45.37 13.97
N GLY A 120 15.56 -44.16 14.47
CA GLY A 120 14.90 -43.63 15.66
C GLY A 120 13.39 -43.48 15.48
N ILE A 121 12.94 -42.96 14.33
CA ILE A 121 11.51 -42.85 13.99
C ILE A 121 10.85 -44.22 13.91
N GLU A 122 11.53 -45.20 13.31
CA GLU A 122 11.05 -46.59 13.23
C GLU A 122 10.90 -47.23 14.61
N LEU A 123 11.89 -47.09 15.48
CA LEU A 123 11.87 -47.66 16.84
C LEU A 123 10.77 -47.06 17.73
N VAL A 124 10.50 -45.75 17.58
CA VAL A 124 9.46 -45.06 18.35
C VAL A 124 8.07 -45.25 17.73
N GLY A 125 7.99 -45.42 16.40
CA GLY A 125 6.73 -45.49 15.65
C GLY A 125 6.07 -44.12 15.42
N GLU A 126 6.78 -43.02 15.67
CA GLU A 126 6.27 -41.65 15.56
C GLU A 126 7.34 -40.70 15.00
N CYS A 127 6.92 -39.76 14.16
CA CYS A 127 7.74 -38.64 13.70
C CYS A 127 7.16 -37.33 14.24
N SER A 128 7.75 -36.80 15.31
CA SER A 128 7.35 -35.50 15.87
C SER A 128 7.72 -34.35 14.92
N PRO A 129 7.03 -33.18 14.98
CA PRO A 129 7.39 -32.01 14.17
C PRO A 129 8.86 -31.57 14.34
N ARG A 130 9.40 -31.67 15.55
CA ARG A 130 10.81 -31.40 15.85
C ARG A 130 11.74 -32.37 15.14
N THR A 131 11.41 -33.67 15.16
CA THR A 131 12.19 -34.70 14.46
C THR A 131 12.12 -34.50 12.95
N LEU A 132 10.95 -34.12 12.43
CA LEU A 132 10.75 -33.85 11.02
C LEU A 132 11.65 -32.70 10.54
N ASP A 133 11.75 -31.60 11.29
CA ASP A 133 12.65 -30.49 10.93
C ASP A 133 14.12 -30.94 10.85
N HIS A 134 14.57 -31.83 11.75
CA HIS A 134 15.91 -32.40 11.68
C HIS A 134 16.12 -33.24 10.42
N VAL A 135 15.15 -34.10 10.08
CA VAL A 135 15.19 -34.91 8.86
C VAL A 135 15.23 -34.03 7.60
N LEU A 136 14.34 -33.04 7.52
CA LEU A 136 14.27 -32.15 6.36
C LEU A 136 15.53 -31.30 6.21
N SER A 137 16.19 -30.92 7.32
CA SER A 137 17.44 -30.15 7.30
C SER A 137 18.59 -30.81 6.53
N LEU A 138 18.56 -32.14 6.39
CA LEU A 138 19.62 -32.89 5.70
C LEU A 138 19.74 -32.46 4.23
N GLY A 139 18.63 -32.12 3.57
CA GLY A 139 18.63 -31.75 2.15
C GLY A 139 19.53 -30.54 1.88
N GLU A 140 19.30 -29.44 2.57
CA GLU A 140 20.09 -28.22 2.42
C GLU A 140 21.52 -28.37 2.95
N ARG A 141 21.72 -29.10 4.05
CA ARG A 141 23.06 -29.35 4.61
C ARG A 141 23.94 -30.15 3.64
N LEU A 142 23.38 -31.17 2.98
CA LEU A 142 24.09 -31.92 1.95
C LEU A 142 24.43 -31.03 0.75
N SER A 143 23.46 -30.25 0.28
CA SER A 143 23.63 -29.31 -0.85
C SER A 143 24.69 -28.24 -0.56
N MET A 144 24.71 -27.70 0.66
CA MET A 144 25.68 -26.69 1.12
C MET A 144 27.12 -27.17 0.94
N TYR A 145 27.45 -28.38 1.42
CA TYR A 145 28.81 -28.94 1.26
C TYR A 145 29.16 -29.21 -0.21
N LEU A 146 28.21 -29.71 -1.00
CA LEU A 146 28.42 -29.95 -2.43
C LEU A 146 28.71 -28.66 -3.21
N ILE A 147 27.95 -27.60 -2.96
CA ILE A 147 28.13 -26.31 -3.64
C ILE A 147 29.40 -25.60 -3.17
N ALA A 148 29.68 -25.56 -1.86
CA ALA A 148 30.93 -24.99 -1.35
C ALA A 148 32.16 -25.72 -1.92
N GLY A 149 32.15 -27.06 -1.91
CA GLY A 149 33.20 -27.86 -2.53
C GLY A 149 33.33 -27.68 -4.04
N GLY A 150 32.19 -27.59 -4.73
CA GLY A 150 32.12 -27.37 -6.18
C GLY A 150 32.64 -26.01 -6.62
N LEU A 151 32.40 -24.95 -5.83
CA LEU A 151 32.97 -23.62 -6.02
C LEU A 151 34.49 -23.64 -5.83
N ASN A 152 34.97 -24.27 -4.75
CA ASN A 152 36.40 -24.42 -4.49
C ASN A 152 37.12 -25.19 -5.59
N ALA A 153 36.50 -26.24 -6.14
CA ALA A 153 37.04 -27.00 -7.27
C ALA A 153 37.18 -26.16 -8.56
N ARG A 154 36.43 -25.05 -8.66
CA ARG A 154 36.44 -24.10 -9.78
C ARG A 154 37.21 -22.82 -9.51
N GLY A 155 37.99 -22.80 -8.43
CA GLY A 155 38.85 -21.67 -8.06
C GLY A 155 38.13 -20.50 -7.39
N VAL A 156 36.91 -20.70 -6.87
CA VAL A 156 36.18 -19.72 -6.05
C VAL A 156 36.31 -20.13 -4.58
N PRO A 157 37.07 -19.40 -3.74
CA PRO A 157 37.19 -19.71 -2.32
C PRO A 157 35.82 -19.61 -1.64
N ALA A 158 35.31 -20.72 -1.13
CA ALA A 158 33.99 -20.81 -0.52
C ALA A 158 34.01 -21.65 0.76
N ARG A 159 33.19 -21.28 1.74
CA ARG A 159 33.01 -22.02 3.00
C ARG A 159 31.56 -22.36 3.24
N ALA A 160 31.32 -23.53 3.83
CA ALA A 160 29.99 -23.97 4.22
C ALA A 160 29.59 -23.33 5.57
N VAL A 161 28.36 -22.82 5.66
CA VAL A 161 27.81 -22.18 6.87
C VAL A 161 26.39 -22.70 7.11
N ASP A 162 26.16 -23.29 8.27
CA ASP A 162 24.83 -23.78 8.62
C ASP A 162 23.94 -22.62 9.07
N ALA A 163 22.74 -22.47 8.50
CA ALA A 163 21.84 -21.37 8.88
C ALA A 163 21.34 -21.49 10.32
N SER A 164 21.46 -22.64 10.98
CA SER A 164 21.20 -22.76 12.43
C SER A 164 22.15 -21.89 13.27
N GLU A 165 23.32 -21.53 12.75
CA GLU A 165 24.28 -20.62 13.39
C GLU A 165 23.96 -19.14 13.09
N VAL A 166 23.06 -18.87 12.14
CA VAL A 166 22.77 -17.53 11.59
C VAL A 166 21.36 -17.07 11.95
N VAL A 167 20.34 -17.88 11.64
CA VAL A 167 18.92 -17.54 11.72
C VAL A 167 18.34 -18.08 13.03
N VAL A 168 17.85 -17.17 13.87
CA VAL A 168 17.20 -17.50 15.15
C VAL A 168 15.69 -17.55 14.97
N THR A 169 15.05 -18.59 15.48
CA THR A 169 13.59 -18.77 15.39
C THR A 169 12.96 -19.07 16.75
N ASP A 170 11.62 -19.05 16.78
CA ASP A 170 10.83 -19.70 17.82
C ASP A 170 10.85 -21.23 17.69
N ASP A 171 10.15 -21.92 18.58
CA ASP A 171 10.02 -23.39 18.64
C ASP A 171 8.77 -23.92 17.90
N ARG A 172 8.22 -23.13 16.97
CA ARG A 172 7.12 -23.57 16.09
C ARG A 172 7.65 -24.37 14.91
N TYR A 173 8.08 -25.60 15.17
CA TYR A 173 8.62 -26.51 14.13
C TYR A 173 7.74 -26.61 12.87
N VAL A 174 8.36 -26.91 11.73
CA VAL A 174 7.79 -27.00 10.37
C VAL A 174 7.44 -25.64 9.74
N GLU A 175 7.12 -24.63 10.56
CA GLU A 175 6.78 -23.28 10.12
C GLU A 175 7.22 -22.24 11.15
N ALA A 176 8.50 -22.26 11.48
CA ALA A 176 9.06 -21.41 12.54
C ALA A 176 9.11 -19.93 12.11
N GLU A 177 8.89 -19.04 13.07
CA GLU A 177 8.96 -17.59 12.86
C GLU A 177 10.33 -17.05 13.32
N VAL A 178 10.84 -16.06 12.59
CA VAL A 178 12.21 -15.54 12.75
C VAL A 178 12.26 -14.44 13.81
N ASP A 179 13.20 -14.56 14.75
CA ASP A 179 13.61 -13.48 15.65
C ASP A 179 14.63 -12.59 14.92
N PHE A 180 14.14 -11.52 14.29
CA PHE A 180 14.96 -10.62 13.46
C PHE A 180 16.11 -9.96 14.22
N PRO A 181 15.91 -9.36 15.42
CA PRO A 181 17.01 -8.81 16.21
C PRO A 181 18.11 -9.83 16.54
N ALA A 182 17.74 -11.02 17.02
CA ALA A 182 18.72 -12.05 17.36
C ALA A 182 19.44 -12.61 16.11
N THR A 183 18.73 -12.67 14.98
CA THR A 183 19.29 -13.07 13.68
C THR A 183 20.28 -12.03 13.15
N GLU A 184 20.03 -10.73 13.31
CA GLU A 184 20.97 -9.67 12.90
C GLU A 184 22.31 -9.80 13.64
N GLU A 185 22.27 -10.00 14.95
CA GLU A 185 23.48 -10.19 15.77
C GLU A 185 24.28 -11.42 15.33
N ARG A 186 23.63 -12.59 15.21
CA ARG A 186 24.30 -13.84 14.81
C ARG A 186 24.82 -13.81 13.38
N ALA A 187 24.04 -13.25 12.45
CA ALA A 187 24.45 -13.13 11.06
C ALA A 187 25.68 -12.25 10.89
N LEU A 188 25.75 -11.12 11.58
CA LEU A 188 26.92 -10.22 11.53
C LEU A 188 28.19 -10.90 12.06
N ALA A 189 28.07 -11.78 13.07
CA ALA A 189 29.19 -12.55 13.60
C ALA A 189 29.60 -13.72 12.67
N ALA A 190 28.64 -14.55 12.24
CA ALA A 190 28.91 -15.77 11.49
C ALA A 190 29.26 -15.53 10.01
N LEU A 191 28.78 -14.43 9.43
CA LEU A 191 29.00 -14.04 8.03
C LEU A 191 29.97 -12.87 7.88
N ALA A 192 30.79 -12.61 8.91
CA ALA A 192 31.88 -11.65 8.81
C ALA A 192 32.81 -11.99 7.63
N PRO A 193 33.29 -10.98 6.86
CA PRO A 193 34.17 -11.23 5.73
C PRO A 193 35.52 -11.83 6.17
N ASP A 194 35.85 -13.00 5.62
CA ASP A 194 37.14 -13.68 5.81
C ASP A 194 37.88 -13.93 4.47
N GLY A 195 37.38 -13.33 3.39
CA GLY A 195 37.89 -13.53 2.03
C GLY A 195 37.31 -14.74 1.30
N THR A 196 36.44 -15.54 1.94
CA THR A 196 35.74 -16.67 1.32
C THR A 196 34.25 -16.39 1.16
N VAL A 197 33.64 -16.96 0.11
CA VAL A 197 32.20 -16.85 -0.13
C VAL A 197 31.46 -17.78 0.84
N PRO A 198 30.64 -17.27 1.77
CA PRO A 198 29.83 -18.12 2.64
C PRO A 198 28.68 -18.73 1.83
N VAL A 199 28.59 -20.06 1.85
CA VAL A 199 27.50 -20.85 1.30
C VAL A 199 26.63 -21.30 2.46
N VAL A 200 25.45 -20.69 2.58
CA VAL A 200 24.52 -20.85 3.69
C VAL A 200 23.36 -21.77 3.29
N THR A 201 22.93 -22.66 4.19
CA THR A 201 21.71 -23.44 3.97
C THR A 201 20.47 -22.53 3.90
N GLY A 202 19.62 -22.65 2.87
CA GLY A 202 18.28 -22.05 2.89
C GLY A 202 17.32 -22.84 3.79
N PHE A 203 16.07 -22.39 3.94
CA PHE A 203 14.96 -23.11 4.59
C PHE A 203 15.10 -23.38 6.09
N LEU A 204 16.30 -23.27 6.66
CA LEU A 204 16.61 -23.64 8.04
C LEU A 204 16.81 -22.42 8.94
N GLY A 205 16.56 -22.64 10.23
CA GLY A 205 16.99 -21.80 11.34
C GLY A 205 17.24 -22.66 12.58
N ALA A 206 17.40 -22.01 13.74
CA ALA A 206 17.43 -22.70 15.01
C ALA A 206 16.80 -21.90 16.13
N THR A 207 16.23 -22.61 17.10
CA THR A 207 15.77 -22.01 18.35
C THR A 207 16.95 -21.41 19.13
N LYS A 208 16.65 -20.58 20.14
CA LYS A 208 17.67 -20.04 21.06
C LYS A 208 18.48 -21.15 21.76
N ASN A 209 17.91 -22.34 21.90
CA ASN A 209 18.54 -23.52 22.51
C ASN A 209 19.35 -24.36 21.51
N GLY A 210 19.38 -23.99 20.23
CA GLY A 210 20.14 -24.68 19.18
C GLY A 210 19.39 -25.82 18.48
N ASP A 211 18.09 -25.99 18.74
CA ASP A 211 17.28 -26.97 18.02
C ASP A 211 16.99 -26.50 16.60
N ARG A 212 17.19 -27.37 15.61
CA ARG A 212 16.95 -27.03 14.20
C ARG A 212 15.46 -26.86 13.94
N THR A 213 15.14 -25.82 13.17
CA THR A 213 13.79 -25.51 12.73
C THR A 213 13.76 -25.30 11.22
N THR A 214 12.58 -25.47 10.63
CA THR A 214 12.34 -25.12 9.23
C THR A 214 11.36 -23.96 9.09
N LEU A 215 11.56 -23.13 8.08
CA LEU A 215 10.83 -21.87 7.86
C LEU A 215 9.54 -22.03 7.04
N GLY A 216 9.14 -23.27 6.72
CA GLY A 216 7.96 -23.57 5.92
C GLY A 216 8.10 -23.27 4.42
N LYS A 217 6.95 -23.06 3.76
CA LYS A 217 6.89 -22.91 2.29
C LYS A 217 7.66 -21.69 1.80
N GLY A 218 8.43 -21.88 0.73
CA GLY A 218 9.31 -20.84 0.18
C GLY A 218 10.50 -20.51 1.09
N GLY A 219 10.80 -21.35 2.09
CA GLY A 219 11.73 -21.00 3.15
C GLY A 219 13.16 -20.72 2.68
N SER A 220 13.65 -21.32 1.58
CA SER A 220 14.99 -20.96 1.07
C SER A 220 15.05 -19.54 0.49
N ASP A 221 13.99 -19.10 -0.20
CA ASP A 221 13.92 -17.71 -0.68
C ASP A 221 13.81 -16.77 0.53
N TYR A 222 12.99 -17.15 1.51
CA TYR A 222 12.84 -16.40 2.75
C TYR A 222 14.14 -16.28 3.54
N SER A 223 14.95 -17.34 3.65
CA SER A 223 16.29 -17.28 4.26
C SER A 223 17.18 -16.24 3.60
N ALA A 224 17.15 -16.12 2.26
CA ALA A 224 17.93 -15.13 1.56
C ALA A 224 17.46 -13.69 1.85
N ALA A 225 16.15 -13.47 1.94
CA ALA A 225 15.59 -12.19 2.35
C ALA A 225 15.92 -11.85 3.81
N VAL A 226 15.89 -12.82 4.73
CA VAL A 226 16.24 -12.65 6.14
C VAL A 226 17.73 -12.33 6.31
N ILE A 227 18.61 -13.06 5.62
CA ILE A 227 20.06 -12.77 5.63
C ILE A 227 20.33 -11.41 5.00
N GLY A 228 19.67 -11.08 3.88
CA GLY A 228 19.77 -9.77 3.25
C GLY A 228 19.32 -8.64 4.18
N TRP A 229 18.21 -8.85 4.90
CA TRP A 229 17.75 -7.95 5.94
C TRP A 229 18.82 -7.78 7.01
N ALA A 230 19.31 -8.86 7.62
CA ALA A 230 20.30 -8.85 8.70
C ALA A 230 21.60 -8.14 8.32
N LEU A 231 22.13 -8.39 7.11
CA LEU A 231 23.37 -7.80 6.62
C LEU A 231 23.20 -6.40 6.03
N ARG A 232 21.96 -5.89 5.90
CA ARG A 232 21.63 -4.65 5.18
C ARG A 232 22.18 -4.69 3.75
N ALA A 233 21.92 -5.80 3.06
CA ALA A 233 22.39 -6.01 1.69
C ALA A 233 21.86 -4.93 0.74
N ASP A 234 22.66 -4.59 -0.27
CA ASP A 234 22.27 -3.69 -1.37
C ASP A 234 21.24 -4.34 -2.31
N GLU A 235 21.25 -5.68 -2.42
CA GLU A 235 20.34 -6.44 -3.29
C GLU A 235 20.25 -7.91 -2.86
N VAL A 236 19.05 -8.50 -2.96
CA VAL A 236 18.82 -9.95 -2.84
C VAL A 236 18.47 -10.51 -4.22
N GLU A 237 19.22 -11.49 -4.70
CA GLU A 237 19.00 -12.15 -6.00
C GLU A 237 18.44 -13.57 -5.79
N ILE A 238 17.26 -13.85 -6.31
CA ILE A 238 16.64 -15.18 -6.35
C ILE A 238 16.86 -15.79 -7.73
N TRP A 239 17.74 -16.78 -7.79
CA TRP A 239 18.07 -17.53 -8.99
C TRP A 239 17.23 -18.81 -9.09
N THR A 240 16.43 -18.87 -10.14
CA THR A 240 15.46 -19.94 -10.42
C THR A 240 15.57 -20.42 -11.88
N ASP A 241 14.60 -21.21 -12.36
CA ASP A 241 14.53 -21.73 -13.73
C ASP A 241 13.56 -20.94 -14.63
N VAL A 242 12.89 -19.92 -14.11
CA VAL A 242 12.02 -19.00 -14.84
C VAL A 242 12.71 -17.65 -15.13
N PRO A 243 12.41 -16.97 -16.25
CA PRO A 243 13.01 -15.69 -16.66
C PRO A 243 12.58 -14.46 -15.83
N GLY A 244 12.09 -14.67 -14.62
CA GLY A 244 11.49 -13.63 -13.77
C GLY A 244 9.97 -13.77 -13.68
N VAL A 245 9.31 -12.66 -13.33
CA VAL A 245 7.83 -12.57 -13.29
C VAL A 245 7.34 -12.23 -14.69
N MET A 246 6.30 -12.92 -15.15
CA MET A 246 5.73 -12.76 -16.49
C MET A 246 4.42 -11.98 -16.43
N THR A 247 4.02 -11.34 -17.54
CA THR A 247 2.72 -10.64 -17.66
C THR A 247 1.51 -11.58 -17.49
N ALA A 248 1.67 -12.87 -17.75
CA ALA A 248 0.70 -13.94 -17.53
C ALA A 248 1.46 -15.28 -17.50
N ASP A 249 0.83 -16.39 -17.08
CA ASP A 249 1.45 -17.72 -17.17
C ASP A 249 1.77 -18.06 -18.65
N PRO A 250 3.05 -18.25 -19.02
CA PRO A 250 3.44 -18.58 -20.41
C PRO A 250 2.82 -19.87 -20.96
N ARG A 251 2.34 -20.76 -20.09
CA ARG A 251 1.64 -22.00 -20.48
C ARG A 251 0.22 -21.73 -20.96
N VAL A 252 -0.40 -20.65 -20.50
CA VAL A 252 -1.75 -20.21 -20.89
C VAL A 252 -1.68 -19.18 -22.02
N VAL A 253 -0.69 -18.29 -21.95
CA VAL A 253 -0.46 -17.20 -22.91
C VAL A 253 0.97 -17.31 -23.47
N PRO A 254 1.16 -17.90 -24.67
CA PRO A 254 2.49 -18.06 -25.26
C PRO A 254 3.24 -16.74 -25.50
N ASP A 255 2.52 -15.65 -25.75
CA ASP A 255 3.07 -14.30 -25.97
C ASP A 255 3.35 -13.52 -24.67
N ALA A 256 3.34 -14.19 -23.51
CA ALA A 256 3.63 -13.58 -22.23
C ALA A 256 5.07 -13.01 -22.20
N ARG A 257 5.23 -11.80 -21.67
CA ARG A 257 6.51 -11.09 -21.63
C ARG A 257 7.07 -11.01 -20.21
N PRO A 258 8.40 -11.01 -20.03
CA PRO A 258 9.01 -10.79 -18.73
C PRO A 258 8.82 -9.35 -18.27
N LEU A 259 8.38 -9.19 -17.02
CA LEU A 259 8.24 -7.89 -16.36
C LEU A 259 9.61 -7.48 -15.82
N ARG A 260 10.23 -6.47 -16.45
CA ARG A 260 11.59 -6.05 -16.09
C ARG A 260 11.68 -5.34 -14.74
N HIS A 261 10.63 -4.62 -14.37
CA HIS A 261 10.54 -3.89 -13.11
C HIS A 261 9.16 -4.12 -12.48
N LEU A 262 9.10 -4.27 -11.16
CA LEU A 262 7.85 -4.36 -10.39
C LEU A 262 7.97 -3.67 -9.02
N GLY A 263 6.84 -3.20 -8.50
CA GLY A 263 6.72 -2.74 -7.13
C GLY A 263 6.55 -3.92 -6.17
N PHE A 264 6.90 -3.76 -4.89
CA PHE A 264 6.66 -4.79 -3.89
C PHE A 264 5.18 -5.16 -3.75
N ASN A 265 4.28 -4.19 -3.83
CA ASN A 265 2.84 -4.46 -3.75
C ASN A 265 2.35 -5.25 -4.97
N GLU A 266 2.81 -4.91 -6.17
CA GLU A 266 2.44 -5.61 -7.40
C GLU A 266 2.89 -7.08 -7.38
N VAL A 267 4.12 -7.36 -6.92
CA VAL A 267 4.61 -8.74 -6.84
C VAL A 267 3.89 -9.54 -5.75
N LEU A 268 3.54 -8.90 -4.62
CA LEU A 268 2.77 -9.53 -3.54
C LEU A 268 1.38 -9.94 -4.01
N GLU A 269 0.69 -9.05 -4.73
CA GLU A 269 -0.63 -9.31 -5.32
C GLU A 269 -0.56 -10.42 -6.38
N LEU A 270 0.38 -10.34 -7.33
CA LEU A 270 0.56 -11.40 -8.33
C LEU A 270 0.83 -12.77 -7.68
N SER A 271 1.68 -12.80 -6.66
CA SER A 271 2.03 -14.04 -5.94
C SER A 271 0.85 -14.59 -5.15
N HIS A 272 0.02 -13.72 -4.56
CA HIS A 272 -1.22 -14.09 -3.89
C HIS A 272 -2.18 -14.79 -4.86
N TRP A 273 -2.31 -14.26 -6.08
CA TRP A 273 -3.24 -14.77 -7.09
C TRP A 273 -2.68 -15.90 -7.98
N GLY A 274 -1.59 -16.55 -7.57
CA GLY A 274 -1.11 -17.77 -8.21
C GLY A 274 0.12 -17.62 -9.11
N ALA A 275 0.71 -16.43 -9.25
CA ALA A 275 2.02 -16.27 -9.89
C ALA A 275 3.12 -16.85 -8.99
N LYS A 276 3.40 -18.16 -9.11
CA LYS A 276 4.35 -18.92 -8.28
C LYS A 276 5.82 -18.61 -8.58
N VAL A 277 6.23 -17.35 -8.46
CA VAL A 277 7.60 -16.92 -8.75
C VAL A 277 8.37 -16.60 -7.46
N VAL A 278 7.72 -15.94 -6.49
CA VAL A 278 8.30 -15.64 -5.19
C VAL A 278 7.25 -15.80 -4.11
N HIS A 279 7.64 -16.34 -2.94
CA HIS A 279 6.71 -16.47 -1.83
C HIS A 279 6.49 -15.12 -1.12
N PRO A 280 5.27 -14.75 -0.69
CA PRO A 280 5.02 -13.49 0.01
C PRO A 280 5.86 -13.30 1.28
N LYS A 281 6.18 -14.38 2.02
CA LYS A 281 7.08 -14.30 3.20
C LYS A 281 8.46 -13.75 2.82
N THR A 282 8.97 -14.06 1.63
CA THR A 282 10.26 -13.56 1.11
C THR A 282 10.26 -12.07 0.84
N VAL A 283 9.15 -11.51 0.37
CA VAL A 283 9.09 -10.11 -0.06
C VAL A 283 9.06 -9.15 1.13
N ARG A 284 8.47 -9.57 2.26
CA ARG A 284 8.26 -8.72 3.44
C ARG A 284 9.56 -8.15 4.03
N PRO A 285 10.61 -8.95 4.36
CA PRO A 285 11.85 -8.41 4.90
C PRO A 285 12.51 -7.41 3.95
N CYS A 286 12.53 -7.73 2.65
CA CYS A 286 13.08 -6.85 1.63
C CYS A 286 12.33 -5.52 1.57
N ARG A 287 10.99 -5.55 1.59
CA ARG A 287 10.14 -4.35 1.60
C ARG A 287 10.38 -3.49 2.85
N ASP A 288 10.42 -4.11 4.02
CA ASP A 288 10.49 -3.38 5.29
C ASP A 288 11.82 -2.62 5.47
N ARG A 289 12.92 -3.09 4.87
CA ARG A 289 14.21 -2.37 4.79
C ARG A 289 14.48 -1.68 3.44
N GLY A 290 13.56 -1.75 2.48
CA GLY A 290 13.73 -1.18 1.14
C GLY A 290 14.84 -1.83 0.30
N ILE A 291 15.17 -3.10 0.55
CA ILE A 291 16.22 -3.86 -0.15
C ILE A 291 15.67 -4.38 -1.48
N PRO A 292 16.22 -3.96 -2.64
CA PRO A 292 15.81 -4.48 -3.95
C PRO A 292 15.91 -6.01 -4.05
N LEU A 293 14.92 -6.61 -4.71
CA LEU A 293 14.84 -8.05 -4.92
C LEU A 293 14.85 -8.36 -6.41
N SER A 294 15.87 -9.07 -6.89
CA SER A 294 15.99 -9.48 -8.29
C SER A 294 15.63 -10.96 -8.46
N ILE A 295 14.78 -11.26 -9.45
CA ILE A 295 14.41 -12.64 -9.80
C ILE A 295 15.04 -12.96 -11.15
N ARG A 296 15.95 -13.94 -11.17
CA ARG A 296 16.83 -14.24 -12.31
C ARG A 296 16.77 -15.72 -12.71
N ASN A 297 17.17 -16.01 -13.95
CA ASN A 297 17.16 -17.35 -14.50
C ASN A 297 18.57 -17.95 -14.59
N THR A 298 18.75 -19.12 -13.99
CA THR A 298 19.99 -19.91 -14.08
C THR A 298 20.26 -20.54 -15.45
N LEU A 299 19.23 -20.69 -16.29
CA LEU A 299 19.37 -21.14 -17.68
C LEU A 299 19.85 -20.04 -18.63
N SER A 300 19.56 -18.78 -18.28
CA SER A 300 19.92 -17.60 -19.08
C SER A 300 20.53 -16.52 -18.18
N PRO A 301 21.76 -16.68 -17.66
CA PRO A 301 22.27 -15.83 -16.60
C PRO A 301 22.56 -14.39 -16.99
N ASP A 302 22.65 -14.13 -18.30
CA ASP A 302 22.87 -12.79 -18.87
C ASP A 302 21.54 -12.02 -19.03
N ASP A 303 20.39 -12.69 -18.86
CA ASP A 303 19.10 -12.02 -18.81
C ASP A 303 18.97 -11.22 -17.50
N PRO A 304 18.63 -9.92 -17.54
CA PRO A 304 18.44 -9.11 -16.33
C PRO A 304 17.32 -9.62 -15.42
N GLY A 305 16.36 -10.39 -15.94
CA GLY A 305 15.23 -10.91 -15.18
C GLY A 305 14.22 -9.83 -14.79
N THR A 306 13.72 -9.91 -13.56
CA THR A 306 12.77 -8.97 -12.95
C THR A 306 13.37 -8.33 -11.71
N LEU A 307 13.44 -6.99 -11.67
CA LEU A 307 13.85 -6.22 -10.50
C LEU A 307 12.62 -5.71 -9.74
N VAL A 308 12.51 -6.05 -8.45
CA VAL A 308 11.43 -5.62 -7.55
C VAL A 308 11.97 -4.56 -6.58
N THR A 309 11.27 -3.43 -6.47
CA THR A 309 11.68 -2.26 -5.68
C THR A 309 10.50 -1.66 -4.90
N PRO A 310 10.73 -0.73 -3.94
CA PRO A 310 9.65 -0.05 -3.22
C PRO A 310 8.62 0.62 -4.14
N ARG A 311 9.06 1.21 -5.25
CA ARG A 311 8.19 1.81 -6.26
C ARG A 311 8.76 1.50 -7.64
N ALA A 312 7.97 0.84 -8.48
CA ALA A 312 8.37 0.64 -9.87
C ALA A 312 8.39 1.98 -10.62
N PRO A 313 9.36 2.21 -11.52
CA PRO A 313 9.26 3.31 -12.48
C PRO A 313 7.98 3.16 -13.33
N ALA A 314 7.48 4.28 -13.85
CA ALA A 314 6.31 4.30 -14.72
C ALA A 314 6.51 3.33 -15.89
N SER A 315 5.56 2.40 -16.05
CA SER A 315 5.63 1.33 -17.04
C SER A 315 5.33 1.85 -18.45
N THR A 316 6.14 1.48 -19.42
CA THR A 316 5.80 1.66 -20.85
C THR A 316 4.74 0.67 -21.33
N MET A 317 4.45 -0.39 -20.56
CA MET A 317 3.47 -1.42 -20.90
C MET A 317 2.04 -1.13 -20.42
N GLY A 318 1.79 0.07 -19.87
CA GLY A 318 0.47 0.48 -19.39
C GLY A 318 0.23 0.20 -17.89
N PRO A 319 -1.00 0.44 -17.42
CA PRO A 319 -1.36 0.43 -15.99
C PRO A 319 -1.44 -0.97 -15.38
N ILE A 320 -1.77 -1.98 -16.19
CA ILE A 320 -1.80 -3.40 -15.78
C ILE A 320 -0.40 -3.97 -15.97
N ARG A 321 0.11 -4.64 -14.94
CA ARG A 321 1.41 -5.32 -14.99
C ARG A 321 1.29 -6.80 -15.25
N GLY A 322 0.33 -7.47 -14.65
CA GLY A 322 0.19 -8.90 -14.85
C GLY A 322 -1.22 -9.42 -14.60
N ILE A 323 -1.45 -10.62 -15.11
CA ILE A 323 -2.70 -11.36 -14.97
C ILE A 323 -2.34 -12.71 -14.37
N ALA A 324 -2.97 -13.04 -13.25
CA ALA A 324 -2.77 -14.29 -12.55
C ALA A 324 -4.12 -15.01 -12.36
N SER A 325 -4.07 -16.32 -12.15
CA SER A 325 -5.28 -17.11 -11.90
C SER A 325 -5.05 -18.22 -10.88
N ILE A 326 -6.11 -18.52 -10.13
CA ILE A 326 -6.20 -19.66 -9.22
C ILE A 326 -7.30 -20.59 -9.72
N ASP A 327 -6.91 -21.79 -10.11
CA ASP A 327 -7.83 -22.85 -10.51
C ASP A 327 -8.39 -23.62 -9.31
N LYS A 328 -9.50 -24.32 -9.55
CA LYS A 328 -10.18 -25.20 -8.57
C LYS A 328 -10.60 -24.42 -7.33
N VAL A 329 -11.57 -23.54 -7.52
CA VAL A 329 -12.16 -22.72 -6.46
C VAL A 329 -13.63 -23.11 -6.31
N GLY A 330 -14.11 -23.20 -5.07
CA GLY A 330 -15.53 -23.36 -4.79
C GLY A 330 -16.14 -22.03 -4.35
N LEU A 331 -17.26 -21.65 -4.95
CA LEU A 331 -17.98 -20.42 -4.63
C LEU A 331 -19.15 -20.76 -3.70
N LEU A 332 -19.07 -20.33 -2.44
CA LEU A 332 -20.13 -20.49 -1.44
C LEU A 332 -20.88 -19.16 -1.31
N GLN A 333 -22.21 -19.21 -1.47
CA GLN A 333 -23.07 -18.05 -1.39
C GLN A 333 -24.20 -18.28 -0.38
N LEU A 334 -24.56 -17.22 0.35
CA LEU A 334 -25.72 -17.18 1.22
C LEU A 334 -26.52 -15.91 0.92
N ASN A 335 -27.84 -16.05 0.80
CA ASN A 335 -28.78 -14.96 0.56
C ASN A 335 -29.89 -14.96 1.63
N GLY A 336 -30.44 -13.79 1.96
CA GLY A 336 -31.55 -13.69 2.91
C GLY A 336 -32.14 -12.29 3.04
N VAL A 337 -33.21 -12.17 3.84
CA VAL A 337 -33.84 -10.90 4.20
C VAL A 337 -33.24 -10.40 5.53
N GLY A 338 -32.47 -9.32 5.45
CA GLY A 338 -31.81 -8.72 6.60
C GLY A 338 -32.80 -8.19 7.63
N HIS A 339 -32.98 -8.95 8.72
CA HIS A 339 -33.69 -8.51 9.91
C HIS A 339 -32.92 -8.95 11.15
N GLY A 340 -32.22 -8.02 11.80
CA GLY A 340 -31.50 -8.27 13.05
C GLY A 340 -30.60 -7.10 13.46
N THR A 341 -30.25 -7.04 14.74
CA THR A 341 -29.27 -6.12 15.32
C THR A 341 -27.81 -6.56 15.08
N GLU A 342 -27.60 -7.78 14.58
CA GLU A 342 -26.28 -8.36 14.28
C GLU A 342 -26.07 -8.53 12.77
N SER A 343 -24.85 -8.24 12.28
CA SER A 343 -24.51 -8.35 10.86
C SER A 343 -24.41 -9.80 10.40
N ILE A 344 -25.10 -10.12 9.29
CA ILE A 344 -25.05 -11.44 8.61
C ILE A 344 -23.62 -11.75 8.20
N THR A 345 -22.89 -10.76 7.67
CA THR A 345 -21.49 -10.91 7.26
C THR A 345 -20.61 -11.34 8.42
N SER A 346 -20.75 -10.73 9.59
CA SER A 346 -19.94 -11.07 10.78
C SER A 346 -20.17 -12.52 11.22
N ARG A 347 -21.43 -12.96 11.30
CA ARG A 347 -21.77 -14.35 11.64
C ARG A 347 -21.27 -15.34 10.61
N PHE A 348 -21.36 -14.99 9.32
CA PHE A 348 -20.89 -15.82 8.23
C PHE A 348 -19.37 -16.01 8.28
N VAL A 349 -18.61 -14.92 8.41
CA VAL A 349 -17.14 -14.96 8.54
C VAL A 349 -16.72 -15.76 9.78
N ASN A 350 -17.41 -15.58 10.91
CA ASN A 350 -17.15 -16.37 12.12
C ASN A 350 -17.39 -17.87 11.91
N ALA A 351 -18.43 -18.26 11.16
CA ALA A 351 -18.68 -19.66 10.83
C ALA A 351 -17.56 -20.27 9.97
N LEU A 352 -17.01 -19.50 9.02
CA LEU A 352 -15.87 -19.92 8.21
C LEU A 352 -14.60 -20.09 9.05
N ASP A 353 -14.34 -19.16 9.97
CA ASP A 353 -13.18 -19.21 10.86
C ASP A 353 -13.24 -20.41 11.82
N GLN A 354 -14.41 -20.68 12.42
CA GLN A 354 -14.63 -21.87 13.24
C GLN A 354 -14.39 -23.18 12.46
N ALA A 355 -14.68 -23.18 11.15
CA ALA A 355 -14.39 -24.30 10.26
C ALA A 355 -12.93 -24.36 9.78
N ARG A 356 -12.08 -23.39 10.18
CA ARG A 356 -10.69 -23.19 9.69
C ARG A 356 -10.63 -23.17 8.16
N SER A 357 -11.62 -22.53 7.53
CA SER A 357 -11.75 -22.47 6.08
C SER A 357 -10.83 -21.41 5.49
N THR A 358 -10.11 -21.75 4.43
CA THR A 358 -9.26 -20.79 3.71
C THR A 358 -10.10 -20.02 2.70
N VAL A 359 -10.33 -18.74 2.99
CA VAL A 359 -11.03 -17.81 2.10
C VAL A 359 -10.03 -17.15 1.16
N LEU A 360 -10.30 -17.21 -0.14
CA LEU A 360 -9.49 -16.59 -1.20
C LEU A 360 -10.03 -15.23 -1.61
N LEU A 361 -11.36 -15.09 -1.69
CA LEU A 361 -12.05 -13.87 -2.10
C LEU A 361 -13.36 -13.76 -1.34
N LEU A 362 -13.72 -12.55 -0.92
CA LEU A 362 -15.01 -12.23 -0.31
C LEU A 362 -15.66 -11.08 -1.09
N SER A 363 -16.94 -11.24 -1.40
CA SER A 363 -17.77 -10.24 -2.08
C SER A 363 -19.11 -10.12 -1.36
N GLN A 364 -19.54 -8.89 -1.07
CA GLN A 364 -20.77 -8.62 -0.34
C GLN A 364 -21.56 -7.50 -1.03
N GLY A 365 -22.87 -7.68 -1.16
CA GLY A 365 -23.78 -6.63 -1.63
C GLY A 365 -24.13 -5.63 -0.52
N CYS A 366 -24.27 -4.34 -0.88
CA CYS A 366 -24.49 -3.22 0.04
C CYS A 366 -25.74 -3.33 0.94
N SER A 367 -26.66 -4.25 0.65
CA SER A 367 -27.86 -4.50 1.46
C SER A 367 -27.63 -5.43 2.65
N GLU A 368 -26.42 -5.98 2.84
CA GLU A 368 -26.08 -7.05 3.80
C GLU A 368 -26.93 -8.32 3.65
N ARG A 369 -27.66 -8.44 2.53
CA ARG A 369 -28.58 -9.54 2.24
C ARG A 369 -27.92 -10.70 1.51
N SER A 370 -26.72 -10.51 0.98
CA SER A 370 -25.97 -11.53 0.27
C SER A 370 -24.49 -11.43 0.56
N VAL A 371 -23.91 -12.60 0.83
CA VAL A 371 -22.47 -12.78 1.00
C VAL A 371 -22.01 -13.93 0.13
N CYS A 372 -20.89 -13.73 -0.54
CA CYS A 372 -20.28 -14.69 -1.44
C CYS A 372 -18.79 -14.82 -1.12
N VAL A 373 -18.31 -16.04 -0.95
CA VAL A 373 -16.90 -16.32 -0.70
C VAL A 373 -16.38 -17.39 -1.65
N ALA A 374 -15.17 -17.16 -2.14
CA ALA A 374 -14.43 -18.13 -2.91
C ALA A 374 -13.46 -18.87 -1.97
N LEU A 375 -13.52 -20.20 -1.98
CA LEU A 375 -12.82 -21.08 -1.04
C LEU A 375 -11.91 -22.06 -1.78
N THR A 376 -10.87 -22.53 -1.10
CA THR A 376 -10.10 -23.69 -1.59
C THR A 376 -10.96 -24.96 -1.57
N PRO A 377 -10.71 -25.97 -2.43
CA PRO A 377 -11.54 -27.17 -2.52
C PRO A 377 -11.67 -27.93 -1.19
N GLN A 378 -10.61 -27.94 -0.38
CA GLN A 378 -10.65 -28.63 0.91
C GLN A 378 -11.54 -27.91 1.94
N SER A 379 -11.74 -26.59 1.78
CA SER A 379 -12.51 -25.76 2.70
C SER A 379 -14.01 -25.67 2.37
N VAL A 380 -14.43 -26.01 1.14
CA VAL A 380 -15.83 -25.92 0.70
C VAL A 380 -16.78 -26.70 1.61
N ARG A 381 -16.53 -28.00 1.84
CA ARG A 381 -17.44 -28.85 2.63
C ARG A 381 -17.48 -28.47 4.12
N PRO A 382 -16.35 -28.21 4.80
CA PRO A 382 -16.36 -27.70 6.17
C PRO A 382 -17.10 -26.37 6.30
N ALA A 383 -16.85 -25.42 5.41
CA ALA A 383 -17.50 -24.11 5.39
C ALA A 383 -19.02 -24.23 5.25
N LEU A 384 -19.50 -25.01 4.28
CA LEU A 384 -20.92 -25.22 4.04
C LEU A 384 -21.62 -25.70 5.31
N ARG A 385 -21.12 -26.77 5.95
CA ARG A 385 -21.72 -27.30 7.19
C ARG A 385 -21.74 -26.29 8.33
N ALA A 386 -20.68 -25.49 8.46
CA ALA A 386 -20.60 -24.47 9.51
C ALA A 386 -21.61 -23.35 9.28
N VAL A 387 -21.73 -22.87 8.03
CA VAL A 387 -22.73 -21.86 7.63
C VAL A 387 -24.15 -22.39 7.80
N GLU A 388 -24.42 -23.62 7.35
CA GLU A 388 -25.73 -24.25 7.50
C GLU A 388 -26.19 -24.31 8.95
N LYS A 389 -25.27 -24.63 9.86
CA LYS A 389 -25.51 -24.67 11.30
C LYS A 389 -25.67 -23.26 11.89
N ALA A 390 -24.83 -22.31 11.47
CA ALA A 390 -24.83 -20.95 11.99
C ALA A 390 -26.14 -20.21 11.70
N PHE A 391 -26.81 -20.52 10.59
CA PHE A 391 -28.06 -19.87 10.13
C PHE A 391 -29.27 -20.82 10.12
N GLU A 392 -29.22 -21.90 10.89
CA GLU A 392 -30.26 -22.95 10.88
C GLU A 392 -31.66 -22.42 11.24
N LEU A 393 -31.74 -21.55 12.25
CA LEU A 393 -33.03 -21.02 12.73
C LEU A 393 -33.66 -20.08 11.71
N GLU A 394 -32.88 -19.17 11.15
CA GLU A 394 -33.30 -18.19 10.14
C GLU A 394 -33.78 -18.88 8.86
N ARG A 395 -33.09 -19.95 8.44
CA ARG A 395 -33.51 -20.79 7.31
C ARG A 395 -34.84 -21.47 7.58
N ARG A 396 -35.04 -22.03 8.78
CA ARG A 396 -36.31 -22.71 9.15
C ARG A 396 -37.51 -21.77 9.16
N VAL A 397 -37.33 -20.50 9.53
CA VAL A 397 -38.41 -19.50 9.53
C VAL A 397 -38.53 -18.72 8.21
N GLY A 398 -37.74 -19.06 7.19
CA GLY A 398 -37.80 -18.45 5.86
C GLY A 398 -37.20 -17.03 5.78
N LEU A 399 -36.33 -16.66 6.73
CA LEU A 399 -35.60 -15.39 6.70
C LEU A 399 -34.30 -15.48 5.88
N MET A 400 -33.81 -16.70 5.61
CA MET A 400 -32.65 -16.96 4.76
C MET A 400 -32.90 -18.12 3.81
N ASP A 401 -32.30 -18.03 2.63
CA ASP A 401 -32.24 -19.13 1.67
C ASP A 401 -31.21 -20.18 2.10
N ASP A 402 -31.29 -21.35 1.49
CA ASP A 402 -30.24 -22.36 1.64
C ASP A 402 -28.92 -21.89 1.01
N PRO A 403 -27.78 -22.10 1.67
CA PRO A 403 -26.49 -21.76 1.10
C PRO A 403 -26.23 -22.58 -0.17
N THR A 404 -25.78 -21.91 -1.23
CA THR A 404 -25.47 -22.53 -2.52
C THR A 404 -23.97 -22.66 -2.71
N VAL A 405 -23.54 -23.73 -3.37
CA VAL A 405 -22.14 -23.98 -3.72
C VAL A 405 -22.03 -24.21 -5.23
N GLU A 406 -21.21 -23.41 -5.90
CA GLU A 406 -20.75 -23.67 -7.26
C GLU A 406 -19.30 -24.16 -7.20
N GLU A 407 -19.09 -25.43 -7.51
CA GLU A 407 -17.74 -26.00 -7.68
C GLU A 407 -17.26 -25.79 -9.13
N GLU A 408 -15.99 -26.10 -9.43
CA GLU A 408 -15.39 -25.89 -10.76
C GLU A 408 -15.33 -24.42 -11.22
N CYS A 409 -15.06 -23.50 -10.30
CA CYS A 409 -14.74 -22.11 -10.61
C CYS A 409 -13.23 -21.86 -10.62
N SER A 410 -12.84 -20.70 -11.15
CA SER A 410 -11.47 -20.18 -11.10
C SER A 410 -11.50 -18.68 -10.85
N ILE A 411 -10.52 -18.19 -10.11
CA ILE A 411 -10.33 -16.75 -9.88
C ILE A 411 -9.33 -16.26 -10.92
N VAL A 412 -9.65 -15.18 -11.62
CA VAL A 412 -8.72 -14.42 -12.45
C VAL A 412 -8.52 -13.07 -11.79
N ALA A 413 -7.26 -12.69 -11.62
CA ALA A 413 -6.86 -11.42 -11.03
C ALA A 413 -6.00 -10.64 -12.01
N VAL A 414 -6.40 -9.39 -12.24
CA VAL A 414 -5.65 -8.41 -13.01
C VAL A 414 -4.96 -7.50 -12.01
N VAL A 415 -3.65 -7.34 -12.11
CA VAL A 415 -2.82 -6.63 -11.11
C VAL A 415 -2.01 -5.52 -11.78
N GLY A 416 -1.99 -4.35 -11.17
CA GLY A 416 -1.14 -3.24 -11.56
C GLY A 416 -1.39 -2.00 -10.71
N GLU A 417 -0.33 -1.40 -10.18
CA GLU A 417 -0.46 -0.23 -9.30
C GLU A 417 -0.98 1.01 -10.04
N GLY A 418 -0.72 1.08 -11.36
CA GLY A 418 -1.23 2.15 -12.22
C GLY A 418 -2.72 2.05 -12.55
N MET A 419 -3.43 1.00 -12.12
CA MET A 419 -4.88 0.89 -12.36
C MET A 419 -5.67 1.92 -11.55
N LYS A 420 -5.23 2.22 -10.32
CA LYS A 420 -5.85 3.19 -9.40
C LYS A 420 -5.99 4.59 -9.99
N ASP A 421 -5.04 4.99 -10.83
CA ASP A 421 -4.95 6.33 -11.39
C ASP A 421 -5.58 6.42 -12.79
N GLN A 422 -6.15 5.33 -13.31
CA GLN A 422 -6.66 5.25 -14.68
C GLN A 422 -8.11 4.76 -14.76
N PRO A 423 -9.09 5.68 -14.85
CA PRO A 423 -10.49 5.34 -15.04
C PRO A 423 -10.74 4.50 -16.31
N GLY A 424 -11.69 3.57 -16.23
CA GLY A 424 -12.12 2.75 -17.37
C GLY A 424 -11.40 1.41 -17.54
N ILE A 425 -10.37 1.11 -16.75
CA ILE A 425 -9.67 -0.18 -16.81
C ILE A 425 -10.60 -1.34 -16.45
N ALA A 426 -11.35 -1.24 -15.35
CA ALA A 426 -12.35 -2.25 -14.98
C ALA A 426 -13.41 -2.44 -16.08
N GLY A 427 -13.93 -1.34 -16.64
CA GLY A 427 -14.89 -1.37 -17.74
C GLY A 427 -14.34 -2.07 -18.99
N LYS A 428 -13.08 -1.82 -19.33
CA LYS A 428 -12.41 -2.50 -20.45
C LYS A 428 -12.16 -3.99 -20.16
N VAL A 429 -11.73 -4.35 -18.96
CA VAL A 429 -11.55 -5.75 -18.54
C VAL A 429 -12.86 -6.52 -18.70
N PHE A 430 -13.96 -6.00 -18.14
CA PHE A 430 -15.25 -6.67 -18.20
C PHE A 430 -15.90 -6.60 -19.60
N GLY A 431 -15.63 -5.54 -20.38
CA GLY A 431 -16.05 -5.44 -21.78
C GLY A 431 -15.43 -6.54 -22.65
N VAL A 432 -14.12 -6.79 -22.51
CA VAL A 432 -13.41 -7.87 -23.22
C VAL A 432 -13.98 -9.25 -22.89
N LEU A 433 -14.34 -9.48 -21.63
CA LEU A 433 -15.00 -10.73 -21.22
C LEU A 433 -16.41 -10.85 -21.82
N GLY A 434 -17.17 -9.75 -21.83
CA GLY A 434 -18.50 -9.70 -22.44
C GLY A 434 -18.49 -9.99 -23.94
N GLU A 435 -17.52 -9.45 -24.69
CA GLU A 435 -17.31 -9.75 -26.12
C GLU A 435 -17.02 -11.23 -26.39
N LYS A 436 -16.42 -11.92 -25.43
CA LYS A 436 -16.15 -13.37 -25.48
C LYS A 436 -17.30 -14.22 -24.94
N GLY A 437 -18.38 -13.61 -24.45
CA GLY A 437 -19.51 -14.33 -23.84
C GLY A 437 -19.17 -14.99 -22.50
N ILE A 438 -18.11 -14.55 -21.83
CA ILE A 438 -17.65 -15.13 -20.56
C ILE A 438 -18.47 -14.54 -19.42
N SER A 439 -19.11 -15.41 -18.64
CA SER A 439 -19.96 -15.01 -17.51
C SER A 439 -19.16 -14.90 -16.21
N ILE A 440 -19.32 -13.77 -15.53
CA ILE A 440 -18.67 -13.49 -14.23
C ILE A 440 -19.62 -13.89 -13.11
N ARG A 441 -19.11 -14.66 -12.12
CA ARG A 441 -19.87 -15.14 -10.96
C ARG A 441 -19.76 -14.22 -9.76
N ALA A 442 -18.57 -13.69 -9.51
CA ALA A 442 -18.30 -12.78 -8.41
C ALA A 442 -17.17 -11.82 -8.80
N ILE A 443 -17.16 -10.63 -8.20
CA ILE A 443 -16.14 -9.60 -8.38
C ILE A 443 -15.69 -9.13 -6.99
N ALA A 444 -14.40 -8.94 -6.82
CA ALA A 444 -13.81 -8.22 -5.71
C ALA A 444 -12.76 -7.23 -6.22
N GLN A 445 -12.89 -5.99 -5.77
CA GLN A 445 -11.91 -4.94 -6.00
C GLN A 445 -11.74 -4.19 -4.68
N GLY A 446 -10.50 -4.14 -4.20
CA GLY A 446 -10.16 -3.40 -2.97
C GLY A 446 -10.06 -1.89 -3.20
N SER A 447 -10.10 -1.12 -2.11
CA SER A 447 -9.95 0.36 -2.12
C SER A 447 -8.58 0.85 -2.62
N SER A 448 -7.59 -0.04 -2.70
CA SER A 448 -6.28 0.26 -3.27
C SER A 448 -6.25 0.22 -4.80
N GLU A 449 -7.27 -0.37 -5.44
CA GLU A 449 -7.37 -0.63 -6.89
C GLU A 449 -6.11 -1.27 -7.51
N LEU A 450 -5.24 -1.87 -6.69
CA LEU A 450 -4.02 -2.57 -7.13
C LEU A 450 -4.35 -3.88 -7.85
N ASN A 451 -5.51 -4.46 -7.55
CA ASN A 451 -6.02 -5.67 -8.16
C ASN A 451 -7.52 -5.55 -8.47
N ILE A 452 -7.94 -6.20 -9.56
CA ILE A 452 -9.34 -6.52 -9.87
C ILE A 452 -9.40 -8.03 -9.97
N SER A 453 -10.15 -8.67 -9.09
CA SER A 453 -10.27 -10.12 -9.02
C SER A 453 -11.71 -10.53 -9.28
N PHE A 454 -11.91 -11.54 -10.11
CA PHE A 454 -13.25 -12.01 -10.45
C PHE A 454 -13.27 -13.53 -10.65
N VAL A 455 -14.42 -14.12 -10.41
CA VAL A 455 -14.65 -15.56 -10.50
C VAL A 455 -15.36 -15.88 -11.80
N VAL A 456 -14.84 -16.85 -12.54
CA VAL A 456 -15.43 -17.42 -13.75
C VAL A 456 -15.53 -18.94 -13.64
N ARG A 457 -16.29 -19.58 -14.53
CA ARG A 457 -16.23 -21.04 -14.68
C ARG A 457 -14.83 -21.45 -15.10
N ARG A 458 -14.37 -22.60 -14.61
CA ARG A 458 -13.02 -23.10 -14.86
C ARG A 458 -12.72 -23.31 -16.35
N GLU A 459 -13.73 -23.70 -17.12
CA GLU A 459 -13.62 -23.86 -18.58
C GLU A 459 -13.31 -22.54 -19.31
N ASP A 460 -13.80 -21.41 -18.79
CA ASP A 460 -13.62 -20.08 -19.38
C ASP A 460 -12.33 -19.37 -18.90
N ALA A 461 -11.67 -19.87 -17.85
CA ALA A 461 -10.57 -19.18 -17.18
C ALA A 461 -9.38 -18.86 -18.11
N ASN A 462 -8.96 -19.85 -18.90
CA ASN A 462 -7.84 -19.67 -19.83
C ASN A 462 -8.18 -18.69 -20.96
N ASP A 463 -9.43 -18.71 -21.44
CA ASP A 463 -9.89 -17.78 -22.47
C ASP A 463 -10.04 -16.36 -21.93
N ALA A 464 -10.48 -16.20 -20.69
CA ALA A 464 -10.49 -14.92 -19.99
C ALA A 464 -9.08 -14.34 -19.88
N VAL A 465 -8.11 -15.12 -19.39
CA VAL A 465 -6.70 -14.69 -19.27
C VAL A 465 -6.12 -14.30 -20.64
N ARG A 466 -6.34 -15.13 -21.68
CA ARG A 466 -5.87 -14.83 -23.05
C ARG A 466 -6.50 -13.57 -23.62
N ALA A 467 -7.82 -13.39 -23.45
CA ALA A 467 -8.53 -12.24 -24.00
C ALA A 467 -8.09 -10.93 -23.33
N ILE A 468 -7.99 -10.93 -22.01
CA ILE A 468 -7.50 -9.77 -21.25
C ILE A 468 -6.04 -9.48 -21.64
N HIS A 469 -5.19 -10.52 -21.71
CA HIS A 469 -3.79 -10.32 -22.09
C HIS A 469 -3.67 -9.70 -23.49
N ALA A 470 -4.38 -10.21 -24.49
CA ALA A 470 -4.37 -9.65 -25.84
C ALA A 470 -4.85 -8.19 -25.90
N ALA A 471 -5.82 -7.80 -25.07
CA ALA A 471 -6.38 -6.45 -25.04
C ALA A 471 -5.48 -5.40 -24.37
N PHE A 472 -4.59 -5.83 -23.46
CA PHE A 472 -3.70 -4.94 -22.68
C PHE A 472 -2.22 -5.08 -23.04
N PHE A 473 -1.81 -6.19 -23.64
CA PHE A 473 -0.43 -6.48 -24.05
C PHE A 473 -0.35 -6.89 -25.53
N PRO A 474 -0.74 -6.00 -26.47
CA PRO A 474 -0.76 -6.34 -27.89
C PRO A 474 0.65 -6.68 -28.43
N PRO A 475 0.79 -7.66 -29.34
CA PRO A 475 2.07 -8.03 -29.95
C PRO A 475 2.76 -6.82 -30.63
N GLU A 476 4.09 -6.74 -30.50
CA GLU A 476 4.88 -5.66 -31.12
C GLU A 476 4.70 -5.67 -32.64
N GLY A 477 4.28 -4.53 -33.21
CA GLY A 477 4.12 -4.35 -34.66
C GLY A 477 2.68 -4.23 -35.17
N ARG A 478 1.65 -4.25 -34.29
CA ARG A 478 0.27 -3.94 -34.67
C ARG A 478 -0.22 -2.71 -33.90
N PRO A 479 -0.49 -1.55 -34.54
CA PRO A 479 -1.18 -0.48 -33.84
C PRO A 479 -2.53 -1.04 -33.38
N ALA A 480 -2.87 -0.80 -32.11
CA ALA A 480 -4.14 -1.24 -31.53
C ALA A 480 -5.28 -0.81 -32.46
N THR A 481 -5.90 -1.79 -33.13
CA THR A 481 -6.99 -1.55 -34.05
C THR A 481 -8.18 -1.06 -33.26
N ALA A 482 -8.51 0.22 -33.46
CA ALA A 482 -9.75 0.82 -33.01
C ALA A 482 -10.93 0.28 -33.82
N THR A 483 -11.91 -0.31 -33.13
CA THR A 483 -13.36 -0.40 -33.43
C THR A 483 -13.96 -1.38 -32.42
N ALA A 484 -15.14 -1.21 -31.80
CA ALA A 484 -16.22 -0.22 -31.70
C ALA A 484 -17.06 -0.70 -30.48
N ALA A 485 -17.79 0.06 -29.67
CA ALA A 485 -18.33 1.40 -29.76
C ALA A 485 -18.32 2.01 -28.35
N ALA A 486 -17.46 2.99 -28.12
CA ALA A 486 -17.68 3.98 -27.08
C ALA A 486 -18.44 5.13 -27.75
N THR A 487 -19.60 5.48 -27.20
CA THR A 487 -20.24 6.78 -27.41
C THR A 487 -19.16 7.86 -27.40
N PRO A 488 -19.14 8.80 -28.37
CA PRO A 488 -17.98 9.66 -28.58
C PRO A 488 -17.66 10.41 -27.29
N GLN A 489 -16.51 10.10 -26.70
CA GLN A 489 -15.87 11.00 -25.75
C GLN A 489 -15.61 12.30 -26.51
N PRO A 490 -16.06 13.47 -26.02
CA PRO A 490 -15.65 14.72 -26.62
C PRO A 490 -14.13 14.78 -26.54
N GLN A 491 -13.49 14.89 -27.70
CA GLN A 491 -12.10 15.34 -27.78
C GLN A 491 -12.03 16.65 -26.99
N VAL A 492 -11.26 16.67 -25.90
CA VAL A 492 -10.96 17.92 -25.19
C VAL A 492 -10.11 18.76 -26.13
N ALA A 493 -10.79 19.57 -26.93
CA ALA A 493 -10.17 20.62 -27.70
C ALA A 493 -9.48 21.56 -26.71
N SER A 494 -8.20 21.82 -26.91
CA SER A 494 -7.53 22.91 -26.20
C SER A 494 -8.28 24.21 -26.54
N PRO A 495 -8.83 24.97 -25.56
CA PRO A 495 -9.47 26.23 -25.84
C PRO A 495 -8.38 27.28 -26.08
N ARG A 496 -7.75 27.21 -27.26
CA ARG A 496 -6.84 28.23 -27.77
C ARG A 496 -7.68 29.18 -28.61
N SER A 497 -7.87 30.40 -28.09
CA SER A 497 -8.46 31.62 -28.71
C SER A 497 -9.99 31.83 -28.72
N GLY A 498 -10.72 31.52 -27.65
CA GLY A 498 -12.14 31.92 -27.47
C GLY A 498 -12.48 32.37 -26.04
N PRO A 499 -13.66 33.02 -25.82
CA PRO A 499 -14.13 33.41 -24.49
C PRO A 499 -14.26 32.19 -23.58
N LEU A 500 -13.86 32.33 -22.31
CA LEU A 500 -13.89 31.24 -21.34
C LEU A 500 -15.32 30.99 -20.84
N ASP A 501 -15.82 29.77 -21.07
CA ASP A 501 -17.02 29.27 -20.40
C ASP A 501 -16.62 28.67 -19.04
N VAL A 502 -17.17 29.22 -17.95
CA VAL A 502 -16.84 28.79 -16.58
C VAL A 502 -17.26 27.36 -16.27
N VAL A 503 -18.37 26.90 -16.85
CA VAL A 503 -18.85 25.53 -16.64
C VAL A 503 -17.93 24.55 -17.37
N GLU A 504 -17.49 24.90 -18.57
CA GLU A 504 -16.55 24.09 -19.35
C GLU A 504 -15.17 24.06 -18.67
N LEU A 505 -14.66 25.20 -18.22
CA LEU A 505 -13.39 25.28 -17.50
C LEU A 505 -13.43 24.51 -16.18
N ALA A 506 -14.51 24.64 -15.40
CA ALA A 506 -14.69 23.86 -14.18
C ALA A 506 -14.73 22.36 -14.48
N THR A 507 -15.43 21.95 -15.54
CA THR A 507 -15.47 20.56 -15.97
C THR A 507 -14.06 20.05 -16.32
N GLN A 508 -13.25 20.84 -17.03
CA GLN A 508 -11.88 20.48 -17.37
C GLN A 508 -10.97 20.38 -16.14
N LEU A 509 -11.02 21.35 -15.22
CA LEU A 509 -10.24 21.32 -13.99
C LEU A 509 -10.62 20.12 -13.12
N ILE A 510 -11.92 19.87 -12.93
CA ILE A 510 -12.44 18.73 -12.16
C ILE A 510 -12.06 17.40 -12.80
N ALA A 511 -11.95 17.32 -14.13
CA ALA A 511 -11.50 16.11 -14.82
C ALA A 511 -10.04 15.74 -14.53
N ILE A 512 -9.21 16.68 -14.07
CA ILE A 512 -7.80 16.44 -13.75
C ILE A 512 -7.70 16.02 -12.27
N PRO A 513 -7.24 14.80 -11.93
CA PRO A 513 -7.03 14.42 -10.55
C PRO A 513 -5.97 15.31 -9.88
N SER A 514 -6.25 15.76 -8.67
CA SER A 514 -5.33 16.60 -7.89
C SER A 514 -5.45 16.28 -6.41
N LEU A 515 -5.27 15.01 -6.04
CA LEU A 515 -5.19 14.67 -4.63
C LEU A 515 -4.05 15.44 -3.98
N SER A 516 -4.23 15.87 -2.73
CA SER A 516 -3.21 16.55 -1.95
C SER A 516 -1.88 15.76 -1.97
N GLY A 517 -0.81 16.34 -2.50
CA GLY A 517 0.47 15.68 -2.81
C GLY A 517 0.71 15.31 -4.29
N HIS A 518 -0.31 15.41 -5.15
CA HIS A 518 -0.29 15.00 -6.57
C HIS A 518 -0.82 16.08 -7.53
N GLU A 519 -0.69 17.36 -7.18
CA GLU A 519 -1.32 18.51 -7.85
C GLU A 519 -0.66 18.95 -9.17
N HIS A 520 0.45 18.30 -9.57
CA HIS A 520 1.27 18.70 -10.72
C HIS A 520 0.44 18.86 -12.02
N ALA A 521 -0.40 17.89 -12.38
CA ALA A 521 -1.15 17.92 -13.63
C ALA A 521 -2.16 19.07 -13.71
N VAL A 522 -2.83 19.42 -12.59
CA VAL A 522 -3.77 20.55 -12.57
C VAL A 522 -3.01 21.88 -12.56
N SER A 523 -1.86 21.93 -11.90
CA SER A 523 -0.97 23.11 -11.90
C SER A 523 -0.47 23.39 -13.32
N ASP A 524 0.03 22.36 -14.02
CA ASP A 524 0.51 22.45 -15.41
C ASP A 524 -0.61 22.93 -16.34
N PHE A 525 -1.83 22.39 -16.19
CA PHE A 525 -2.98 22.83 -16.96
C PHE A 525 -3.30 24.32 -16.74
N VAL A 526 -3.31 24.79 -15.50
CA VAL A 526 -3.56 26.20 -15.17
C VAL A 526 -2.44 27.09 -15.71
N ILE A 527 -1.18 26.67 -15.59
CA ILE A 527 -0.01 27.38 -16.14
C ILE A 527 -0.16 27.53 -17.66
N ASP A 528 -0.43 26.44 -18.37
CA ASP A 528 -0.58 26.44 -19.82
C ASP A 528 -1.77 27.32 -20.27
N LEU A 529 -2.90 27.23 -19.56
CA LEU A 529 -4.11 27.99 -19.85
C LEU A 529 -3.89 29.50 -19.74
N LEU A 530 -3.27 29.94 -18.64
CA LEU A 530 -3.02 31.36 -18.36
C LEU A 530 -1.89 31.90 -19.23
N SER A 531 -0.81 31.14 -19.43
CA SER A 531 0.30 31.52 -20.31
C SER A 531 -0.18 31.69 -21.76
N ALA A 532 -1.01 30.78 -22.27
CA ALA A 532 -1.58 30.88 -23.61
C ALA A 532 -2.50 32.08 -23.80
N ARG A 533 -2.98 32.70 -22.72
CA ARG A 533 -3.80 33.91 -22.74
C ARG A 533 -3.00 35.18 -22.51
N GLY A 534 -1.70 35.08 -22.24
CA GLY A 534 -0.78 36.22 -22.10
C GLY A 534 -0.54 36.69 -20.66
N TRP A 535 -0.92 35.91 -19.66
CA TRP A 535 -0.58 36.20 -18.25
C TRP A 535 0.92 35.96 -17.99
N ASP A 536 1.54 36.78 -17.13
CA ASP A 536 2.88 36.49 -16.58
C ASP A 536 2.72 35.46 -15.45
N VAL A 537 2.98 34.19 -15.76
CA VAL A 537 2.81 33.07 -14.84
C VAL A 537 4.15 32.71 -14.18
N ARG A 538 4.20 32.84 -12.86
CA ARG A 538 5.32 32.43 -12.00
C ARG A 538 4.94 31.21 -11.18
N THR A 539 5.82 30.23 -11.15
CA THR A 539 5.67 29.06 -10.30
C THR A 539 6.51 29.20 -9.05
N GLN A 540 5.96 28.85 -7.89
CA GLN A 540 6.70 28.80 -6.63
C GLN A 540 6.82 27.34 -6.18
N PRO A 541 8.03 26.76 -6.14
CA PRO A 541 8.23 25.42 -5.60
C PRO A 541 7.83 25.34 -4.13
N VAL A 542 6.99 24.35 -3.80
CA VAL A 542 6.56 24.04 -2.42
C VAL A 542 7.32 22.82 -1.90
N SER A 543 7.37 21.75 -2.71
CA SER A 543 8.17 20.54 -2.48
C SER A 543 8.44 19.83 -3.83
N ALA A 544 9.16 18.69 -3.83
CA ALA A 544 9.55 18.02 -5.07
C ALA A 544 8.34 17.72 -5.98
N GLY A 545 8.24 18.42 -7.12
CA GLY A 545 7.15 18.27 -8.09
C GLY A 545 5.84 19.00 -7.75
N ARG A 546 5.78 19.79 -6.67
CA ARG A 546 4.58 20.54 -6.24
C ARG A 546 4.86 22.04 -6.26
N VAL A 547 4.02 22.80 -6.96
CA VAL A 547 4.21 24.24 -7.17
C VAL A 547 2.92 25.01 -6.90
N ASN A 548 3.03 26.22 -6.33
CA ASN A 548 1.97 27.21 -6.43
C ASN A 548 2.04 27.91 -7.80
N VAL A 549 0.91 28.40 -8.29
CA VAL A 549 0.81 29.16 -9.54
C VAL A 549 0.40 30.59 -9.21
N TRP A 550 1.24 31.57 -9.53
CA TRP A 550 0.94 32.99 -9.38
C TRP A 550 0.95 33.65 -10.76
N ALA A 551 -0.17 34.24 -11.17
CA ALA A 551 -0.31 34.89 -12.47
C ALA A 551 -0.71 36.37 -12.33
N THR A 552 -0.03 37.24 -13.08
CA THR A 552 -0.26 38.70 -13.05
C THR A 552 -0.31 39.31 -14.46
N ARG A 553 -0.86 40.53 -14.56
CA ARG A 553 -0.85 41.40 -15.76
C ARG A 553 -0.22 42.76 -15.53
N GLY A 554 0.19 43.11 -14.31
CA GLY A 554 0.62 44.47 -14.00
C GLY A 554 0.98 44.70 -12.54
N THR A 555 0.34 45.69 -11.90
CA THR A 555 0.67 46.12 -10.53
C THR A 555 0.02 45.26 -9.44
N GLY A 556 -0.97 44.44 -9.77
CA GLY A 556 -1.61 43.45 -8.89
C GLY A 556 -2.15 44.00 -7.57
N GLU A 557 -3.25 44.78 -7.59
CA GLU A 557 -3.87 45.36 -6.38
C GLU A 557 -4.83 44.40 -5.66
N VAL A 558 -5.47 43.49 -6.39
CA VAL A 558 -6.39 42.48 -5.85
C VAL A 558 -5.94 41.09 -6.29
N THR A 559 -5.75 40.18 -5.35
CA THR A 559 -5.44 38.77 -5.66
C THR A 559 -6.66 37.90 -5.40
N LEU A 560 -7.08 37.14 -6.42
CA LEU A 560 -8.04 36.05 -6.28
C LEU A 560 -7.25 34.77 -5.98
N SER A 561 -7.54 34.12 -4.85
CA SER A 561 -6.78 32.97 -4.38
C SER A 561 -7.65 31.79 -4.00
N THR A 562 -7.27 30.58 -4.39
CA THR A 562 -7.88 29.34 -3.87
C THR A 562 -6.88 28.18 -4.03
N HIS A 563 -7.19 27.02 -3.46
CA HIS A 563 -6.36 25.84 -3.59
C HIS A 563 -6.72 25.03 -4.86
N LEU A 564 -5.83 24.13 -5.29
CA LEU A 564 -6.06 23.22 -6.43
C LEU A 564 -6.12 21.75 -6.02
N ASP A 565 -5.64 21.41 -4.83
CA ASP A 565 -5.73 20.05 -4.32
C ASP A 565 -7.12 19.69 -3.83
N THR A 566 -7.35 18.39 -3.66
CA THR A 566 -8.62 17.79 -3.25
C THR A 566 -8.39 16.60 -2.32
N VAL A 567 -9.37 16.27 -1.48
CA VAL A 567 -9.38 15.02 -0.69
C VAL A 567 -9.62 13.74 -1.51
N PRO A 568 -9.20 12.55 -1.01
CA PRO A 568 -9.60 11.26 -1.55
C PRO A 568 -11.11 10.97 -1.35
N HIS A 569 -11.78 10.19 -2.21
CA HIS A 569 -11.34 9.66 -3.50
C HIS A 569 -11.68 10.62 -4.65
N PHE A 570 -10.94 10.53 -5.75
CA PHE A 570 -11.27 11.25 -6.99
C PHE A 570 -12.50 10.64 -7.66
N PHE A 571 -13.39 11.49 -8.20
CA PHE A 571 -14.44 11.06 -9.12
C PHE A 571 -14.63 12.13 -10.21
N PRO A 572 -14.86 11.71 -11.47
CA PRO A 572 -14.83 12.60 -12.62
C PRO A 572 -16.04 13.54 -12.66
N PRO A 573 -15.95 14.64 -13.44
CA PRO A 573 -17.05 15.57 -13.55
C PRO A 573 -18.26 14.93 -14.23
N ARG A 574 -19.45 15.17 -13.69
CA ARG A 574 -20.72 14.76 -14.29
C ARG A 574 -21.71 15.91 -14.18
N ARG A 575 -22.37 16.24 -15.28
CA ARG A 575 -23.45 17.23 -15.29
C ARG A 575 -24.79 16.50 -15.18
N ASP A 576 -25.60 16.88 -14.20
CA ASP A 576 -26.92 16.30 -14.00
C ASP A 576 -27.83 17.26 -13.22
N ALA A 577 -29.10 17.30 -13.58
CA ALA A 577 -30.12 18.12 -12.93
C ALA A 577 -29.71 19.59 -12.63
N GLY A 578 -28.99 20.24 -13.56
CA GLY A 578 -28.53 21.62 -13.39
C GLY A 578 -27.33 21.80 -12.43
N LYS A 579 -26.65 20.71 -12.07
CA LYS A 579 -25.48 20.69 -11.20
C LYS A 579 -24.27 20.10 -11.92
N LEU A 580 -23.08 20.53 -11.51
CA LEU A 580 -21.80 19.93 -11.87
C LEU A 580 -21.28 19.17 -10.66
N PHE A 581 -21.33 17.84 -10.74
CA PHE A 581 -20.75 16.92 -9.78
C PHE A 581 -19.28 16.70 -10.12
N GLY A 582 -18.46 16.41 -9.12
CA GLY A 582 -17.07 16.00 -9.27
C GLY A 582 -16.23 16.38 -8.06
N ARG A 583 -15.10 15.71 -7.85
CA ARG A 583 -14.21 16.04 -6.73
C ARG A 583 -13.58 17.42 -6.93
N GLY A 584 -13.77 18.32 -5.96
CA GLY A 584 -13.36 19.73 -6.05
C GLY A 584 -14.39 20.63 -6.75
N ALA A 585 -15.61 20.14 -7.05
CA ALA A 585 -16.61 20.92 -7.78
C ALA A 585 -17.07 22.18 -7.04
N CYS A 586 -17.29 22.09 -5.73
CA CYS A 586 -17.61 23.26 -4.89
C CYS A 586 -16.46 23.65 -3.97
N ASP A 587 -15.55 22.73 -3.67
CA ASP A 587 -14.49 22.94 -2.69
C ASP A 587 -13.36 23.84 -3.22
N ALA A 588 -12.85 23.54 -4.42
CA ALA A 588 -11.63 24.17 -4.93
C ALA A 588 -11.70 24.53 -6.42
N LYS A 589 -11.89 23.54 -7.29
CA LYS A 589 -11.71 23.66 -8.75
C LYS A 589 -12.82 24.43 -9.45
N GLY A 590 -14.07 24.28 -8.99
CA GLY A 590 -15.16 25.12 -9.48
C GLY A 590 -14.94 26.59 -9.12
N ILE A 591 -14.39 26.84 -7.93
CA ILE A 591 -14.02 28.18 -7.48
C ILE A 591 -12.86 28.73 -8.31
N ALA A 592 -11.81 27.93 -8.53
CA ALA A 592 -10.69 28.29 -9.38
C ALA A 592 -11.14 28.65 -10.81
N ALA A 593 -12.06 27.87 -11.39
CA ALA A 593 -12.65 28.19 -12.69
C ALA A 593 -13.34 29.55 -12.70
N ALA A 594 -14.17 29.83 -11.68
CA ALA A 594 -14.88 31.11 -11.57
C ALA A 594 -13.89 32.28 -11.43
N MET A 595 -12.81 32.12 -10.66
CA MET A 595 -11.76 33.13 -10.50
C MET A 595 -11.02 33.39 -11.81
N ILE A 596 -10.59 32.33 -12.52
CA ILE A 596 -9.90 32.46 -13.82
C ILE A 596 -10.79 33.18 -14.85
N CYS A 597 -12.06 32.78 -14.96
CA CYS A 597 -13.01 33.42 -15.87
C CYS A 597 -13.24 34.90 -15.51
N THR A 598 -13.35 35.23 -14.22
CA THR A 598 -13.53 36.61 -13.76
C THR A 598 -12.33 37.46 -14.11
N ALA A 599 -11.12 36.99 -13.75
CA ALA A 599 -9.88 37.70 -13.98
C ALA A 599 -9.64 37.92 -15.48
N GLN A 600 -9.90 36.91 -16.32
CA GLN A 600 -9.79 37.06 -17.77
C GLN A 600 -10.79 38.09 -18.31
N ARG A 601 -12.03 38.08 -17.84
CA ARG A 601 -13.05 39.04 -18.29
C ARG A 601 -12.70 40.48 -17.89
N LEU A 602 -12.19 40.69 -16.67
CA LEU A 602 -11.71 42.01 -16.23
C LEU A 602 -10.57 42.53 -17.11
N VAL A 603 -9.60 41.66 -17.43
CA VAL A 603 -8.48 41.99 -18.32
C VAL A 603 -8.95 42.31 -19.73
N ASP A 604 -9.91 41.54 -20.27
CA ASP A 604 -10.50 41.80 -21.59
C ASP A 604 -11.25 43.16 -21.63
N GLU A 605 -11.75 43.62 -20.48
CA GLU A 605 -12.36 44.95 -20.28
C GLU A 605 -11.34 46.06 -19.94
N GLY A 606 -10.04 45.74 -19.88
CA GLY A 606 -8.93 46.68 -19.66
C GLY A 606 -8.53 46.89 -18.18
N GLU A 607 -9.02 46.07 -17.25
CA GLU A 607 -8.65 46.10 -15.84
C GLU A 607 -7.57 45.05 -15.53
N GLU A 608 -6.32 45.48 -15.46
CA GLU A 608 -5.14 44.61 -15.27
C GLU A 608 -4.65 44.54 -13.81
N ARG A 609 -5.32 45.21 -12.86
CA ARG A 609 -4.92 45.24 -11.43
C ARG A 609 -5.39 44.01 -10.64
N VAL A 610 -5.68 42.91 -11.31
CA VAL A 610 -6.13 41.64 -10.73
C VAL A 610 -5.10 40.53 -10.96
N ASP A 611 -4.71 39.86 -9.89
CA ASP A 611 -3.79 38.72 -9.90
C ASP A 611 -4.52 37.43 -9.51
N LEU A 612 -3.98 36.28 -9.92
CA LEU A 612 -4.44 34.94 -9.55
C LEU A 612 -3.36 34.23 -8.75
N LEU A 613 -3.71 33.67 -7.60
CA LEU A 613 -2.81 32.83 -6.79
C LEU A 613 -3.47 31.47 -6.52
N PHE A 614 -2.89 30.40 -7.02
CA PHE A 614 -3.35 29.05 -6.78
C PHE A 614 -2.35 28.29 -5.93
N VAL A 615 -2.80 27.87 -4.74
CA VAL A 615 -1.96 27.16 -3.76
C VAL A 615 -2.23 25.66 -3.78
N VAL A 616 -1.25 24.88 -3.31
CA VAL A 616 -1.34 23.41 -3.23
C VAL A 616 -1.19 22.91 -1.80
N GLY A 617 -1.84 21.80 -1.47
CA GLY A 617 -1.69 21.13 -0.18
C GLY A 617 -2.50 21.72 0.97
N GLU A 618 -3.57 22.44 0.65
CA GLU A 618 -4.51 22.97 1.64
C GLU A 618 -5.09 21.84 2.49
N GLU A 619 -5.50 20.74 1.83
CA GLU A 619 -6.28 19.63 2.40
C GLU A 619 -5.51 18.79 3.46
N LEU A 620 -4.22 19.09 3.65
CA LEU A 620 -3.37 18.42 4.62
C LEU A 620 -2.76 19.40 5.63
N ARG A 621 -2.00 20.40 5.17
CA ARG A 621 -1.13 21.22 6.02
C ARG A 621 -0.99 22.68 5.58
N SER A 622 -1.69 23.08 4.53
CA SER A 622 -1.57 24.41 3.91
C SER A 622 -0.15 24.68 3.40
N ASP A 623 0.52 23.67 2.84
CA ASP A 623 1.93 23.76 2.43
C ASP A 623 2.15 24.93 1.46
N GLY A 624 1.27 25.05 0.47
CA GLY A 624 1.29 26.08 -0.55
C GLY A 624 1.05 27.47 0.00
N ALA A 625 0.05 27.66 0.87
CA ALA A 625 -0.16 28.96 1.50
C ALA A 625 1.03 29.39 2.38
N ARG A 626 1.67 28.46 3.11
CA ARG A 626 2.87 28.75 3.90
C ARG A 626 4.04 29.18 3.01
N ALA A 627 4.21 28.54 1.85
CA ALA A 627 5.19 28.97 0.87
C ALA A 627 4.83 30.36 0.31
N ALA A 628 3.57 30.58 -0.07
CA ALA A 628 3.10 31.84 -0.64
C ALA A 628 3.21 33.02 0.33
N ALA A 629 3.13 32.79 1.65
CA ALA A 629 3.37 33.82 2.67
C ALA A 629 4.78 34.43 2.63
N SER A 630 5.75 33.75 2.01
CA SER A 630 7.11 34.26 1.82
C SER A 630 7.32 35.06 0.53
N LEU A 631 6.31 35.13 -0.36
CA LEU A 631 6.39 35.92 -1.58
C LEU A 631 6.12 37.40 -1.27
N PRO A 632 6.77 38.33 -2.01
CA PRO A 632 6.47 39.75 -1.90
C PRO A 632 5.14 40.03 -2.59
N ALA A 633 4.04 39.90 -1.84
CA ALA A 633 2.71 40.18 -2.35
C ALA A 633 2.58 41.64 -2.79
N THR A 634 1.95 41.84 -3.95
CA THR A 634 1.70 43.16 -4.54
C THR A 634 0.31 43.70 -4.21
N SER A 635 -0.55 42.85 -3.65
CA SER A 635 -1.98 43.11 -3.45
C SER A 635 -2.32 43.85 -2.15
N ARG A 636 -3.27 44.78 -2.23
CA ARG A 636 -3.94 45.42 -1.09
C ARG A 636 -5.08 44.57 -0.55
N TRP A 637 -5.68 43.75 -1.41
CA TRP A 637 -6.85 42.93 -1.12
C TRP A 637 -6.63 41.47 -1.55
N LEU A 638 -7.06 40.53 -0.71
CA LEU A 638 -7.06 39.10 -1.00
C LEU A 638 -8.51 38.60 -0.98
N VAL A 639 -8.99 38.05 -2.09
CA VAL A 639 -10.29 37.36 -2.12
C VAL A 639 -10.01 35.86 -2.16
N ASN A 640 -10.16 35.21 -1.01
CA ASN A 640 -9.94 33.77 -0.89
C ASN A 640 -11.21 32.97 -1.21
N GLY A 641 -11.04 31.97 -2.04
CA GLY A 641 -12.08 31.09 -2.56
C GLY A 641 -12.37 29.94 -1.63
N GLU A 642 -13.59 29.89 -1.10
CA GLU A 642 -14.11 28.80 -0.27
C GLU A 642 -15.61 28.58 -0.56
N PRO A 643 -16.18 27.38 -0.31
CA PRO A 643 -17.60 27.12 -0.51
C PRO A 643 -18.45 27.86 0.53
N THR A 644 -19.03 28.98 0.11
CA THR A 644 -19.74 29.95 0.97
C THR A 644 -21.16 30.22 0.48
N GLU A 645 -21.67 29.40 -0.44
CA GLU A 645 -22.97 29.54 -1.10
C GLU A 645 -23.12 30.91 -1.78
N SER A 646 -22.01 31.41 -2.33
CA SER A 646 -21.91 32.74 -2.97
C SER A 646 -22.27 33.90 -2.03
N LYS A 647 -21.88 33.82 -0.76
CA LYS A 647 -22.05 34.89 0.26
C LYS A 647 -20.71 35.34 0.78
N LEU A 648 -20.56 36.63 1.09
CA LEU A 648 -19.34 37.13 1.73
C LEU A 648 -19.26 36.61 3.17
N VAL A 649 -18.15 35.99 3.53
CA VAL A 649 -17.94 35.58 4.92
C VAL A 649 -17.57 36.81 5.75
N SER A 650 -18.23 36.97 6.90
CA SER A 650 -17.95 38.02 7.88
C SER A 650 -17.05 37.54 9.02
N ALA A 651 -17.14 36.25 9.36
CA ALA A 651 -16.28 35.60 10.35
C ALA A 651 -16.19 34.08 10.12
N SER A 652 -15.07 33.47 10.52
CA SER A 652 -14.87 32.02 10.55
C SER A 652 -14.36 31.51 11.89
N LYS A 653 -14.78 30.31 12.28
CA LYS A 653 -14.23 29.64 13.47
C LYS A 653 -12.74 29.26 13.27
N GLY A 654 -11.99 29.26 14.36
CA GLY A 654 -10.62 28.74 14.40
C GLY A 654 -10.58 27.22 14.59
N SER A 655 -9.38 26.64 14.61
CA SER A 655 -9.16 25.22 14.93
C SER A 655 -8.00 25.04 15.90
N LEU A 656 -8.12 24.04 16.78
CA LEU A 656 -7.07 23.65 17.72
C LEU A 656 -7.10 22.14 17.91
N ARG A 657 -5.98 21.48 17.58
CA ARG A 657 -5.81 20.04 17.81
C ARG A 657 -5.34 19.80 19.25
N LEU A 658 -5.94 18.81 19.90
CA LEU A 658 -5.61 18.38 21.26
C LEU A 658 -5.43 16.86 21.30
N VAL A 659 -4.35 16.39 21.90
CA VAL A 659 -4.15 14.98 22.26
C VAL A 659 -4.18 14.86 23.79
N VAL A 660 -4.94 13.89 24.30
CA VAL A 660 -5.12 13.62 25.73
C VAL A 660 -4.66 12.19 26.01
N ARG A 661 -3.78 11.98 26.99
CA ARG A 661 -3.31 10.64 27.39
C ARG A 661 -3.58 10.36 28.86
N THR A 662 -4.31 9.29 29.14
CA THR A 662 -4.50 8.79 30.51
C THR A 662 -3.62 7.57 30.74
N HIS A 663 -3.15 7.44 31.99
CA HIS A 663 -2.30 6.34 32.42
C HIS A 663 -3.01 5.48 33.45
N GLY A 664 -2.75 4.19 33.37
CA GLY A 664 -3.31 3.15 34.21
C GLY A 664 -2.24 2.23 34.78
N GLN A 665 -2.69 1.15 35.39
CA GLN A 665 -1.84 0.09 35.93
C GLN A 665 -2.37 -1.24 35.39
N GLU A 666 -1.56 -1.90 34.56
CA GLU A 666 -1.93 -3.19 33.98
C GLU A 666 -2.01 -4.27 35.06
N ALA A 667 -3.05 -5.08 34.98
CA ALA A 667 -3.24 -6.29 35.77
C ALA A 667 -4.24 -7.21 35.06
N HIS A 668 -4.28 -8.47 35.46
CA HIS A 668 -5.31 -9.39 34.97
C HIS A 668 -6.69 -8.93 35.46
N SER A 669 -7.68 -8.87 34.58
CA SER A 669 -9.01 -8.30 34.88
C SER A 669 -9.77 -9.01 36.03
N ALA A 670 -9.38 -10.23 36.35
CA ALA A 670 -9.91 -11.02 37.47
C ALA A 670 -9.52 -10.49 38.86
N TYR A 671 -8.52 -9.61 38.97
CA TYR A 671 -8.04 -9.03 40.22
C TYR A 671 -8.13 -7.49 40.16
N PRO A 672 -9.35 -6.92 40.27
CA PRO A 672 -9.58 -5.48 40.08
C PRO A 672 -8.85 -4.60 41.09
N GLU A 673 -8.47 -5.13 42.25
CA GLU A 673 -7.68 -4.43 43.26
C GLU A 673 -6.21 -4.21 42.87
N LEU A 674 -5.70 -4.95 41.88
CA LEU A 674 -4.30 -4.88 41.43
C LEU A 674 -4.10 -3.98 40.19
N GLY A 675 -5.18 -3.61 39.52
CA GLY A 675 -5.15 -2.85 38.26
C GLY A 675 -5.93 -1.54 38.32
N ARG A 676 -5.62 -0.63 37.40
CA ARG A 676 -6.37 0.62 37.19
C ARG A 676 -6.48 0.86 35.69
N SER A 677 -7.68 0.96 35.15
CA SER A 677 -7.88 1.12 33.70
C SER A 677 -7.66 2.57 33.26
N ALA A 678 -6.69 2.78 32.37
CA ALA A 678 -6.51 4.06 31.68
C ALA A 678 -7.74 4.42 30.82
N VAL A 679 -8.41 3.42 30.24
CA VAL A 679 -9.61 3.62 29.41
C VAL A 679 -10.78 4.12 30.25
N GLU A 680 -10.99 3.57 31.45
CA GLU A 680 -12.07 4.06 32.34
C GLU A 680 -11.80 5.49 32.80
N ALA A 681 -10.55 5.81 33.14
CA ALA A 681 -10.14 7.17 33.47
C ALA A 681 -10.39 8.14 32.30
N MET A 682 -10.09 7.72 31.07
CA MET A 682 -10.36 8.51 29.86
C MET A 682 -11.85 8.74 29.66
N VAL A 683 -12.68 7.70 29.77
CA VAL A 683 -14.14 7.82 29.60
C VAL A 683 -14.73 8.81 30.61
N ALA A 684 -14.28 8.77 31.87
CA ALA A 684 -14.70 9.74 32.88
C ALA A 684 -14.26 11.17 32.51
N LEU A 685 -13.01 11.35 32.07
CA LEU A 685 -12.48 12.65 31.67
C LEU A 685 -13.21 13.25 30.45
N LEU A 686 -13.50 12.43 29.43
CA LEU A 686 -14.24 12.87 28.26
C LEU A 686 -15.66 13.33 28.61
N ALA A 687 -16.33 12.64 29.54
CA ALA A 687 -17.66 13.04 30.01
C ALA A 687 -17.65 14.43 30.68
N ASP A 688 -16.57 14.76 31.40
CA ASP A 688 -16.39 16.08 32.02
C ASP A 688 -16.05 17.14 30.97
N LEU A 689 -15.13 16.84 30.05
CA LEU A 689 -14.77 17.73 28.94
C LEU A 689 -15.97 18.07 28.04
N GLN A 690 -16.91 17.14 27.84
CA GLN A 690 -18.13 17.39 27.06
C GLN A 690 -19.14 18.30 27.78
N ARG A 691 -19.07 18.40 29.11
CA ARG A 691 -19.94 19.28 29.92
C ARG A 691 -19.32 20.66 30.15
N LEU A 692 -18.06 20.84 29.78
CA LEU A 692 -17.29 22.04 30.00
C LEU A 692 -17.89 23.21 29.19
N ARG A 693 -18.15 24.33 29.87
CA ARG A 693 -18.59 25.56 29.21
C ARG A 693 -17.39 26.27 28.63
N LEU A 694 -17.24 26.20 27.32
CA LEU A 694 -16.22 26.90 26.57
C LEU A 694 -16.73 28.26 26.07
N PRO A 695 -15.83 29.20 25.68
CA PRO A 695 -16.20 30.49 25.15
C PRO A 695 -17.15 30.39 23.95
N SER A 696 -18.05 31.37 23.84
CA SER A 696 -18.99 31.53 22.73
C SER A 696 -18.91 32.95 22.16
N ASP A 697 -19.25 33.08 20.87
CA ASP A 697 -19.32 34.36 20.16
C ASP A 697 -20.73 34.55 19.58
N ARG A 698 -21.22 35.78 19.59
CA ARG A 698 -22.59 36.10 19.15
C ARG A 698 -22.85 35.75 17.68
N ALA A 699 -21.83 35.85 16.83
CA ALA A 699 -21.92 35.56 15.40
C ALA A 699 -21.51 34.11 15.09
N LEU A 700 -20.49 33.57 15.75
CA LEU A 700 -19.96 32.22 15.45
C LEU A 700 -20.59 31.10 16.29
N GLY A 701 -21.35 31.42 17.34
CA GLY A 701 -21.90 30.43 18.27
C GLY A 701 -20.83 29.88 19.22
N ASP A 702 -20.97 28.63 19.64
CA ASP A 702 -20.13 28.04 20.69
C ASP A 702 -18.80 27.47 20.16
N THR A 703 -17.76 27.47 21.01
CA THR A 703 -16.59 26.61 20.82
C THR A 703 -17.04 25.14 20.93
N THR A 704 -16.70 24.30 19.96
CA THR A 704 -17.07 22.88 19.97
C THR A 704 -15.85 21.98 20.04
N VAL A 705 -15.97 20.82 20.70
CA VAL A 705 -14.93 19.80 20.80
C VAL A 705 -15.42 18.53 20.12
N ASN A 706 -14.67 18.03 19.15
CA ASN A 706 -14.93 16.75 18.48
C ASN A 706 -13.83 15.75 18.82
N VAL A 707 -14.19 14.64 19.48
CA VAL A 707 -13.27 13.52 19.71
C VAL A 707 -13.21 12.69 18.44
N GLY A 708 -12.10 12.78 17.70
CA GLY A 708 -11.93 12.15 16.40
C GLY A 708 -11.43 10.71 16.49
N THR A 709 -10.58 10.41 17.47
CA THR A 709 -10.08 9.04 17.69
C THR A 709 -9.91 8.73 19.18
N ILE A 710 -10.05 7.45 19.52
CA ILE A 710 -9.74 6.90 20.85
C ILE A 710 -9.03 5.55 20.68
N ARG A 711 -7.94 5.34 21.41
CA ARG A 711 -7.15 4.10 21.39
C ARG A 711 -6.70 3.77 22.81
N GLY A 712 -6.86 2.53 23.26
CA GLY A 712 -6.41 2.11 24.58
C GLY A 712 -6.62 0.62 24.85
N GLY A 713 -5.78 0.06 25.72
CA GLY A 713 -5.79 -1.35 26.10
C GLY A 713 -5.07 -2.28 25.11
N SER A 714 -4.70 -3.47 25.60
CA SER A 714 -3.94 -4.50 24.86
C SER A 714 -4.75 -5.79 24.65
N ALA A 715 -5.61 -6.15 25.60
CA ALA A 715 -6.51 -7.30 25.53
C ALA A 715 -7.72 -7.11 26.46
N ALA A 716 -8.83 -7.81 26.18
CA ALA A 716 -10.06 -7.68 26.97
C ALA A 716 -9.95 -8.18 28.42
N ASN A 717 -8.97 -9.03 28.72
CA ASN A 717 -8.71 -9.56 30.07
C ASN A 717 -7.54 -8.86 30.79
N VAL A 718 -7.11 -7.70 30.31
CA VAL A 718 -6.02 -6.91 30.89
C VAL A 718 -6.51 -5.47 31.14
N PHE A 719 -6.31 -4.94 32.34
CA PHE A 719 -6.54 -3.53 32.62
C PHE A 719 -5.65 -2.67 31.72
N ALA A 720 -6.23 -1.70 31.01
CA ALA A 720 -5.48 -0.86 30.08
C ALA A 720 -4.43 -0.01 30.81
N GLY A 721 -3.15 -0.15 30.45
CA GLY A 721 -2.06 0.66 30.98
C GLY A 721 -2.03 2.09 30.43
N GLU A 722 -2.53 2.32 29.21
CA GLU A 722 -2.55 3.63 28.55
C GLU A 722 -3.80 3.77 27.68
N CYS A 723 -4.30 5.01 27.53
CA CYS A 723 -5.32 5.38 26.56
C CYS A 723 -5.05 6.78 26.00
N GLU A 724 -5.08 6.91 24.68
CA GLU A 724 -4.89 8.16 23.94
C GLU A 724 -6.18 8.56 23.22
N VAL A 725 -6.51 9.85 23.28
CA VAL A 725 -7.59 10.48 22.53
C VAL A 725 -7.04 11.64 21.73
N GLU A 726 -7.44 11.72 20.46
CA GLU A 726 -7.22 12.89 19.63
C GLU A 726 -8.53 13.63 19.38
N ALA A 727 -8.56 14.92 19.72
CA ALA A 727 -9.70 15.81 19.57
C ALA A 727 -9.38 17.04 18.72
N MET A 728 -10.39 17.50 17.98
CA MET A 728 -10.36 18.75 17.22
C MET A 728 -11.34 19.75 17.85
N ILE A 729 -10.83 20.92 18.22
CA ILE A 729 -11.60 21.99 18.83
C ILE A 729 -11.86 23.08 17.78
N ARG A 730 -13.12 23.42 17.53
CA ARG A 730 -13.49 24.59 16.69
C ARG A 730 -13.63 25.81 17.58
N LEU A 731 -12.64 26.71 17.49
CA LEU A 731 -12.48 27.84 18.40
C LEU A 731 -13.36 29.03 18.00
N VAL A 732 -13.91 29.70 19.01
CA VAL A 732 -14.38 31.08 18.89
C VAL A 732 -13.63 31.95 19.89
N GLY A 733 -12.85 32.91 19.39
CA GLY A 733 -12.04 33.80 20.24
C GLY A 733 -10.63 33.27 20.52
N ASP A 734 -10.13 33.56 21.74
CA ASP A 734 -8.74 33.28 22.11
C ASP A 734 -8.52 31.80 22.46
N ALA A 735 -7.59 31.16 21.75
CA ALA A 735 -7.20 29.78 22.00
C ALA A 735 -6.58 29.59 23.39
N ASP A 736 -5.87 30.58 23.91
CA ASP A 736 -5.21 30.45 25.21
C ASP A 736 -6.21 30.47 26.36
N GLU A 737 -7.39 31.07 26.18
CA GLU A 737 -8.51 30.92 27.10
C GLU A 737 -9.04 29.49 27.11
N VAL A 738 -9.29 28.90 25.94
CA VAL A 738 -9.77 27.52 25.81
C VAL A 738 -8.76 26.53 26.41
N LYS A 739 -7.47 26.68 26.09
CA LYS A 739 -6.39 25.86 26.66
C LYS A 739 -6.37 25.94 28.17
N ARG A 740 -6.54 27.14 28.75
CA ARG A 740 -6.53 27.34 30.21
C ARG A 740 -7.71 26.65 30.88
N ILE A 741 -8.91 26.74 30.30
CA ILE A 741 -10.12 26.10 30.83
C ILE A 741 -9.97 24.57 30.78
N ILE A 742 -9.54 24.01 29.64
CA ILE A 742 -9.34 22.56 29.48
C ILE A 742 -8.22 22.05 30.38
N THR A 743 -7.08 22.75 30.45
CA THR A 743 -5.95 22.36 31.32
C THR A 743 -6.38 22.35 32.78
N LYS A 744 -7.21 23.30 33.21
CA LYS A 744 -7.74 23.36 34.57
C LYS A 744 -8.70 22.19 34.87
N GLU A 745 -9.55 21.81 33.91
CA GLU A 745 -10.50 20.70 34.07
C GLU A 745 -9.79 19.34 34.09
N VAL A 746 -8.77 19.18 33.25
CA VAL A 746 -7.98 17.95 33.17
C VAL A 746 -7.12 17.75 34.42
N GLY A 747 -6.48 18.82 34.91
CA GLY A 747 -5.64 18.75 36.11
C GLY A 747 -4.52 17.72 35.96
N ASP A 748 -4.40 16.83 36.95
CA ASP A 748 -3.43 15.73 37.02
C ASP A 748 -3.98 14.39 36.47
N ARG A 749 -5.20 14.40 35.89
CA ARG A 749 -5.89 13.19 35.43
C ARG A 749 -5.34 12.65 34.10
N ALA A 750 -4.70 13.49 33.29
CA ALA A 750 -4.17 13.13 31.98
C ALA A 750 -3.06 14.10 31.53
N ASP A 751 -2.21 13.64 30.62
CA ASP A 751 -1.27 14.49 29.90
C ASP A 751 -1.97 15.14 28.70
N LEU A 752 -1.67 16.42 28.46
CA LEU A 752 -2.19 17.18 27.32
C LEU A 752 -1.06 17.58 26.37
N GLU A 753 -1.26 17.28 25.09
CA GLU A 753 -0.40 17.72 24.01
C GLU A 753 -1.20 18.59 23.04
N TRP A 754 -0.77 19.84 22.85
CA TRP A 754 -1.42 20.81 21.97
C TRP A 754 -0.80 20.76 20.58
N GLY A 755 -1.62 20.51 19.56
CA GLY A 755 -1.19 20.41 18.17
C GLY A 755 -1.38 21.71 17.37
N SER A 756 -1.72 21.57 16.09
CA SER A 756 -1.96 22.69 15.17
C SER A 756 -3.04 23.65 15.70
N HIS A 757 -2.80 24.95 15.50
CA HIS A 757 -3.69 26.03 15.91
C HIS A 757 -3.88 27.02 14.76
N ILE A 758 -5.13 27.33 14.43
CA ILE A 758 -5.55 28.39 13.51
C ILE A 758 -6.52 29.31 14.25
N PRO A 759 -6.25 30.63 14.33
CA PRO A 759 -7.10 31.55 15.07
C PRO A 759 -8.45 31.79 14.39
N THR A 760 -9.45 32.23 15.17
CA THR A 760 -10.72 32.76 14.65
C THR A 760 -10.48 34.00 13.79
N GLN A 761 -11.13 34.09 12.62
CA GLN A 761 -10.94 35.21 11.70
C GLN A 761 -12.20 36.07 11.59
N ARG A 762 -11.99 37.38 11.41
CA ARG A 762 -13.01 38.35 10.96
C ARG A 762 -12.57 38.91 9.62
N PHE A 763 -13.51 39.04 8.70
CA PHE A 763 -13.24 39.40 7.31
C PHE A 763 -13.83 40.76 6.98
N HIS A 764 -13.26 41.39 5.94
CA HIS A 764 -13.87 42.59 5.39
C HIS A 764 -15.13 42.22 4.60
N VAL A 765 -16.19 43.01 4.78
CA VAL A 765 -17.46 42.85 4.08
C VAL A 765 -17.75 44.11 3.27
N ILE A 766 -18.42 43.94 2.13
CA ILE A 766 -18.76 45.01 1.20
C ILE A 766 -20.26 45.26 1.29
N ASP A 767 -20.67 46.52 1.43
CA ASP A 767 -22.08 46.91 1.47
C ASP A 767 -22.81 46.46 0.19
N GLY A 768 -23.99 45.88 0.37
CA GLY A 768 -24.83 45.38 -0.74
C GLY A 768 -24.60 43.92 -1.14
N PHE A 769 -23.69 43.20 -0.48
CA PHE A 769 -23.55 41.74 -0.60
C PHE A 769 -24.20 41.01 0.59
N GLU A 770 -24.78 39.85 0.32
CA GLU A 770 -25.24 38.96 1.40
C GLU A 770 -24.04 38.43 2.17
N THR A 771 -24.12 38.45 3.51
CA THR A 771 -23.03 38.00 4.38
C THR A 771 -23.40 36.76 5.18
N THR A 772 -22.43 35.88 5.43
CA THR A 772 -22.58 34.68 6.26
C THR A 772 -21.42 34.53 7.26
N THR A 773 -21.49 33.52 8.11
CA THR A 773 -20.41 33.06 8.98
C THR A 773 -20.16 31.58 8.73
N VAL A 774 -18.90 31.13 8.86
CA VAL A 774 -18.55 29.73 8.59
C VAL A 774 -17.90 29.06 9.80
N ALA A 775 -18.10 27.75 9.93
CA ALA A 775 -17.60 26.96 11.06
C ALA A 775 -16.28 26.23 10.76
N TYR A 776 -15.72 26.39 9.56
CA TYR A 776 -14.47 25.80 9.12
C TYR A 776 -13.34 26.82 9.08
N THR A 777 -12.11 26.31 9.00
CA THR A 777 -10.87 27.10 8.84
C THR A 777 -10.43 27.06 7.39
N SER A 778 -9.62 28.05 7.00
CA SER A 778 -9.07 28.21 5.64
C SER A 778 -7.64 28.76 5.75
N ASP A 779 -6.93 28.82 4.63
CA ASP A 779 -5.55 29.32 4.50
C ASP A 779 -5.38 30.82 4.72
N VAL A 780 -6.48 31.58 4.79
CA VAL A 780 -6.45 33.05 4.94
C VAL A 780 -5.51 33.58 6.03
N PRO A 781 -5.48 33.03 7.27
CA PRO A 781 -4.55 33.51 8.30
C PRO A 781 -3.08 33.40 7.90
N ILE A 782 -2.74 32.41 7.07
CA ILE A 782 -1.39 32.17 6.56
C ILE A 782 -1.07 33.16 5.44
N LEU A 783 -2.07 33.55 4.65
CA LEU A 783 -1.95 34.48 3.53
C LEU A 783 -2.12 35.96 3.94
N ALA A 784 -2.03 36.32 5.22
CA ALA A 784 -2.24 37.69 5.71
C ALA A 784 -1.34 38.75 5.04
N ALA A 785 -0.18 38.35 4.51
CA ALA A 785 0.72 39.24 3.76
C ALA A 785 0.15 39.70 2.40
N TRP A 786 -0.87 39.01 1.87
CA TRP A 786 -1.49 39.28 0.56
C TRP A 786 -2.61 40.33 0.60
N GLY A 787 -2.78 41.01 1.73
CA GLY A 787 -3.69 42.14 1.87
C GLY A 787 -4.88 41.87 2.78
N THR A 788 -5.84 42.79 2.75
CA THR A 788 -7.05 42.69 3.58
C THR A 788 -7.92 41.55 3.05
N PRO A 789 -8.28 40.55 3.88
CA PRO A 789 -8.93 39.35 3.41
C PRO A 789 -10.45 39.51 3.27
N LEU A 790 -10.94 39.01 2.14
CA LEU A 790 -12.33 38.66 1.89
C LEU A 790 -12.39 37.15 1.62
N MET A 791 -13.53 36.53 1.90
CA MET A 791 -13.76 35.13 1.58
C MET A 791 -15.12 34.97 0.92
N PHE A 792 -15.13 34.32 -0.24
CA PHE A 792 -16.28 34.17 -1.13
C PHE A 792 -16.06 32.98 -2.06
N GLY A 793 -17.12 32.29 -2.44
CA GLY A 793 -17.07 31.25 -3.46
C GLY A 793 -18.39 30.49 -3.63
N PRO A 794 -18.67 29.98 -4.83
CA PRO A 794 -19.88 29.20 -5.10
C PRO A 794 -19.84 27.83 -4.42
N GLY A 795 -21.04 27.31 -4.13
CA GLY A 795 -21.23 25.97 -3.56
C GLY A 795 -21.15 25.93 -2.04
N SER A 796 -21.54 24.78 -1.48
CA SER A 796 -21.80 24.64 -0.04
C SER A 796 -20.79 23.68 0.59
N ILE A 797 -20.24 24.06 1.75
CA ILE A 797 -19.35 23.20 2.54
C ILE A 797 -20.05 21.88 2.94
N HIS A 798 -21.38 21.85 2.96
CA HIS A 798 -22.15 20.64 3.23
C HIS A 798 -22.01 19.56 2.14
N HIS A 799 -21.54 19.93 0.94
CA HIS A 799 -21.29 19.02 -0.17
C HIS A 799 -19.81 18.76 -0.40
N ALA A 800 -18.93 19.68 0.05
CA ALA A 800 -17.48 19.49 0.02
C ALA A 800 -17.09 18.17 0.71
N HIS A 801 -16.11 17.47 0.13
CA HIS A 801 -15.54 16.22 0.66
C HIS A 801 -16.51 15.02 0.72
N THR A 802 -17.75 15.16 0.21
CA THR A 802 -18.72 14.06 0.15
C THR A 802 -18.58 13.22 -1.13
N GLY A 803 -19.24 12.07 -1.19
CA GLY A 803 -19.31 11.24 -2.41
C GLY A 803 -20.18 11.84 -3.53
N GLU A 804 -20.95 12.89 -3.21
CA GLU A 804 -21.86 13.60 -4.12
C GLU A 804 -21.49 15.08 -4.20
N GLU A 805 -20.21 15.41 -4.05
CA GLU A 805 -19.74 16.80 -4.15
C GLU A 805 -20.14 17.43 -5.49
N HIS A 806 -20.79 18.60 -5.42
CA HIS A 806 -21.32 19.29 -6.58
C HIS A 806 -21.49 20.79 -6.35
N VAL A 807 -21.58 21.53 -7.45
CA VAL A 807 -21.98 22.95 -7.47
C VAL A 807 -23.13 23.17 -8.45
N SER A 808 -24.05 24.09 -8.15
CA SER A 808 -25.11 24.49 -9.08
C SER A 808 -24.49 25.18 -10.30
N LEU A 809 -24.91 24.80 -11.51
CA LEU A 809 -24.43 25.43 -12.75
C LEU A 809 -24.83 26.91 -12.81
N GLN A 810 -26.04 27.23 -12.33
CA GLN A 810 -26.53 28.61 -12.25
C GLN A 810 -25.72 29.42 -11.25
N GLU A 811 -25.41 28.84 -10.10
CA GLU A 811 -24.61 29.51 -9.06
C GLU A 811 -23.17 29.74 -9.54
N LEU A 812 -22.52 28.71 -10.08
CA LEU A 812 -21.17 28.79 -10.65
C LEU A 812 -21.07 29.87 -11.73
N THR A 813 -22.06 29.94 -12.62
CA THR A 813 -22.12 30.98 -13.67
C THR A 813 -22.30 32.37 -13.08
N SER A 814 -23.18 32.51 -12.08
CA SER A 814 -23.46 33.79 -11.42
C SER A 814 -22.28 34.28 -10.56
N ALA A 815 -21.47 33.34 -10.04
CA ALA A 815 -20.30 33.64 -9.23
C ALA A 815 -19.25 34.46 -9.97
N VAL A 816 -19.09 34.27 -11.29
CA VAL A 816 -18.18 35.09 -12.11
C VAL A 816 -18.55 36.57 -12.04
N GLY A 817 -19.83 36.89 -12.20
CA GLY A 817 -20.32 38.27 -12.07
C GLY A 817 -20.26 38.80 -10.64
N ALA A 818 -20.34 37.93 -9.63
CA ALA A 818 -20.21 38.31 -8.23
C ALA A 818 -18.74 38.64 -7.87
N TYR A 819 -17.78 37.80 -8.26
CA TYR A 819 -16.35 38.08 -8.10
C TYR A 819 -15.96 39.39 -8.79
N GLU A 820 -16.47 39.64 -10.01
CA GLU A 820 -16.20 40.89 -10.72
C GLU A 820 -16.67 42.11 -9.93
N LYS A 821 -17.89 42.07 -9.39
CA LYS A 821 -18.42 43.15 -8.54
C LYS A 821 -17.60 43.34 -7.27
N ILE A 822 -17.14 42.25 -6.64
CA ILE A 822 -16.27 42.31 -5.46
C ILE A 822 -14.96 43.02 -5.82
N VAL A 823 -14.27 42.58 -6.89
CA VAL A 823 -13.01 43.17 -7.34
C VAL A 823 -13.18 44.66 -7.65
N ARG A 824 -14.23 45.04 -8.39
CA ARG A 824 -14.51 46.45 -8.72
C ARG A 824 -14.81 47.30 -7.48
N ALA A 825 -15.52 46.74 -6.49
CA ALA A 825 -15.84 47.44 -5.26
C ALA A 825 -14.60 47.70 -4.40
N VAL A 826 -13.69 46.72 -4.25
CA VAL A 826 -12.47 46.90 -3.45
C VAL A 826 -11.41 47.76 -4.15
N LEU A 827 -11.42 47.82 -5.49
CA LEU A 827 -10.58 48.75 -6.27
C LEU A 827 -11.07 50.20 -6.20
N ALA A 828 -12.36 50.42 -5.89
CA ALA A 828 -12.95 51.75 -5.72
C ALA A 828 -12.80 52.31 -4.28
N SER A 829 -12.45 51.46 -3.31
CA SER A 829 -12.18 51.79 -1.90
C SER A 829 -10.72 52.07 -1.61
#